data_AF-A0A7S3LDF2-F1
#
_entry.id   AF-A0A7S3LDF2-F1
#
_cell.length_a   1.000
_cell.length_b   1.000
_cell.length_c   1.000
_cell.angle_alpha   90.00
_cell.angle_beta   90.00
_cell.angle_gamma   90.00
#
_symmetry.space_group_name_H-M   'P 1'
#
loop_
_entity.id
_entity.type
_entity.pdbx_description
1 polymer ?
#
loop_
_entity_poly.entity_id
_entity_poly.type
_entity_poly.pdbx_seq_one_letter_code
_entity_poly.pdbx_strand_id
1 'polypeptide(L)'
;HYSLLACSMLGMVAYQNAQMVWMILLWAVLIVSCLATVDHETFVAHHHHNKNAQQRWLRSPQSSSWSSTSSLFGDVTVDPTAGTVPVEEERRTKSSNSSPSSCNLKLDYTNQQLLVDDQVWLTLGQKKCVRRDGQEVCPKFPATNSTTTGTDRLGGEYHEYCEYMNVGNSDRQWKVSYRTYDQDATTLLFRQTFLDDFNQTNVPAPDTLQAAQHGMASWFPSFQQHLNYNDSSSSSANGRSSLGYLEFNGKFVGAEFHRVGTLDDLQVNDALSSGPMAIFNQECVLVLSVASSFMSTSSMYRPKLQEYGFGVMGSITSIPENYEMSVIVSSHPRIGPTGIRDAFTSWGSKLQTLHQTNRMKDVTLDYLQYSTDNGAYYYYHADENKTYQDTILQLEDHVKNKIKLPVKSWLLDSWFYYKGKDQGVKEWVARPDVFPDGLAKFRQQLNWLTMAHNRYWSTETVYAKQNGGDFDFVMEDKGALPLEEAFWDYIFGEAKKWGIDVYEQDWLNIQTQSLNWTLQTIHGAENWLLQMGRAAQRHNIPIQYCMSWPRHILQSLRIDAVTQARASDDVLPDNEKSMQLGVTSMVAFALGLAPHKDSFWSTPMEPPRNPYPQYEHASKLLSIISTYSTGPVAPSDYKEFLNVNLIMKSCTQDGTILKPDVPAVRTDTTLLAQAKLPVASGQRYQVWSTRTTLSGYSWTYIVAANSTAFDLTLDDIYPSTSKTGGHVAWALDQDMTTSLSSHSQPSSALKILPFPDTPVPVSNRTNCHIYGIAPIFHDNSWAFLGEALTKWTAVSKNRFSNLQVDLEGFSIEIEGAPKETVHLWLNSPSEGPVPVTCQLSSAGTAVFSSMR
;
A
#
# COMPACT_ATOMS: atom_id res chain seq x y z
N HIS A 1 -38.65 -21.30 -37.76
CA HIS A 1 -37.54 -21.03 -36.82
C HIS A 1 -36.13 -21.08 -37.41
N TYR A 2 -35.87 -21.75 -38.54
CA TYR A 2 -34.53 -21.73 -39.17
C TYR A 2 -34.28 -20.55 -40.14
N SER A 3 -35.32 -19.82 -40.56
CA SER A 3 -35.19 -18.68 -41.48
C SER A 3 -34.82 -17.35 -40.79
N LEU A 4 -35.02 -17.25 -39.47
CA LEU A 4 -34.71 -16.06 -38.67
C LEU A 4 -33.25 -16.00 -38.19
N LEU A 5 -32.55 -17.14 -38.14
CA LEU A 5 -31.12 -17.22 -37.80
C LEU A 5 -30.19 -16.90 -38.98
N ALA A 6 -30.66 -17.06 -40.22
CA ALA A 6 -29.87 -16.73 -41.41
C ALA A 6 -29.82 -15.21 -41.68
N CYS A 7 -30.91 -14.48 -41.40
CA CYS A 7 -30.94 -13.02 -41.55
C CYS A 7 -30.10 -12.29 -40.50
N SER A 8 -29.95 -12.83 -39.29
CA SER A 8 -29.13 -12.22 -38.24
C SER A 8 -27.62 -12.42 -38.48
N MET A 9 -27.20 -13.54 -39.07
CA MET A 9 -25.79 -13.74 -39.45
C MET A 9 -25.36 -12.86 -40.64
N LEU A 10 -26.23 -12.66 -41.64
CA LEU A 10 -25.94 -11.75 -42.75
C LEU A 10 -25.88 -10.28 -42.31
N GLY A 11 -26.67 -9.89 -41.30
CA GLY A 11 -26.60 -8.55 -40.69
C GLY A 11 -25.31 -8.28 -39.93
N MET A 12 -24.76 -9.27 -39.21
CA MET A 12 -23.49 -9.12 -38.48
C MET A 12 -22.27 -8.99 -39.41
N VAL A 13 -22.26 -9.70 -40.53
CA VAL A 13 -21.16 -9.60 -41.52
C VAL A 13 -21.19 -8.26 -42.25
N ALA A 14 -22.37 -7.72 -42.55
CA ALA A 14 -22.52 -6.38 -43.13
C ALA A 14 -22.05 -5.27 -42.16
N TYR A 15 -22.34 -5.42 -40.87
CA TYR A 15 -21.92 -4.47 -39.83
C TYR A 15 -20.40 -4.46 -39.61
N GLN A 16 -19.75 -5.63 -39.60
CA GLN A 16 -18.28 -5.72 -39.48
C GLN A 16 -17.55 -5.11 -40.69
N ASN A 17 -18.06 -5.32 -41.91
CA ASN A 17 -17.47 -4.72 -43.10
C ASN A 17 -17.64 -3.19 -43.14
N ALA A 18 -18.76 -2.66 -42.63
CA ALA A 18 -18.97 -1.22 -42.52
C ALA A 18 -18.01 -0.55 -41.51
N GLN A 19 -17.71 -1.21 -40.39
CA GLN A 19 -16.72 -0.71 -39.43
C GLN A 19 -15.30 -0.72 -39.98
N MET A 20 -14.94 -1.72 -40.79
CA MET A 20 -13.62 -1.81 -41.42
C MET A 20 -13.40 -0.70 -42.46
N VAL A 21 -14.43 -0.36 -43.25
CA VAL A 21 -14.39 0.77 -44.21
C VAL A 21 -14.30 2.12 -43.49
N TRP A 22 -14.99 2.28 -42.36
CA TRP A 22 -14.86 3.48 -41.52
C TRP A 22 -13.47 3.64 -40.91
N MET A 23 -12.82 2.55 -40.48
CA MET A 23 -11.44 2.60 -39.98
C MET A 23 -10.45 2.96 -41.09
N ILE A 24 -10.64 2.46 -42.31
CA ILE A 24 -9.78 2.80 -43.46
C ILE A 24 -9.93 4.29 -43.84
N LEU A 25 -11.15 4.83 -43.79
CA LEU A 25 -11.40 6.27 -44.03
C LEU A 25 -10.79 7.16 -42.94
N LEU A 26 -10.84 6.75 -41.67
CA LEU A 26 -10.18 7.45 -40.56
C LEU A 26 -8.65 7.46 -40.70
N TRP A 27 -8.07 6.34 -41.15
CA TRP A 27 -6.64 6.26 -41.44
C TRP A 27 -6.22 7.13 -42.63
N ALA A 28 -7.05 7.23 -43.68
CA ALA A 28 -6.78 8.11 -44.81
C ALA A 28 -6.80 9.60 -44.43
N VAL A 29 -7.71 10.00 -43.52
CA VAL A 29 -7.78 11.39 -43.02
C VAL A 29 -6.57 11.73 -42.13
N LEU A 30 -6.10 10.78 -41.32
CA LEU A 30 -4.89 10.96 -40.50
C LEU A 30 -3.62 11.10 -41.34
N ILE A 31 -3.49 10.36 -42.45
CA ILE A 31 -2.32 10.44 -43.34
C ILE A 31 -2.29 11.78 -44.10
N VAL A 32 -3.44 12.30 -44.54
CA VAL A 32 -3.53 13.61 -45.21
C VAL A 32 -3.24 14.76 -44.23
N SER A 33 -3.54 14.59 -42.94
CA SER A 33 -3.28 15.60 -41.89
C SER A 33 -1.80 15.70 -41.52
N CYS A 34 -1.03 14.61 -41.65
CA CYS A 34 0.41 14.58 -41.35
C CYS A 34 1.31 15.13 -42.47
N LEU A 35 0.78 15.40 -43.67
CA LEU A 35 1.58 15.87 -44.82
C LEU A 35 1.50 17.39 -45.04
N ALA A 36 0.79 18.15 -44.19
CA ALA A 36 0.48 19.56 -44.43
C ALA A 36 1.16 20.57 -43.50
N THR A 37 2.15 20.19 -42.68
CA THR A 37 2.85 21.13 -41.78
C THR A 37 4.36 21.00 -41.83
N VAL A 38 4.93 21.47 -42.95
CA VAL A 38 6.35 21.84 -43.07
C VAL A 38 6.39 23.19 -43.81
N ASP A 39 7.29 24.07 -43.36
CA ASP A 39 7.64 25.42 -43.84
C ASP A 39 6.81 26.62 -43.32
N HIS A 40 7.39 27.38 -42.36
CA HIS A 40 8.12 28.60 -42.72
C HIS A 40 8.88 29.25 -41.54
N GLU A 41 10.08 29.70 -41.87
CA GLU A 41 11.11 30.36 -41.06
C GLU A 41 10.88 31.88 -40.78
N THR A 42 11.44 32.32 -39.63
CA THR A 42 12.19 33.58 -39.33
C THR A 42 11.57 34.99 -39.44
N PHE A 43 11.70 35.77 -38.35
CA PHE A 43 12.12 37.19 -38.40
C PHE A 43 12.66 37.72 -37.03
N VAL A 44 14.00 37.80 -36.93
CA VAL A 44 14.90 38.93 -36.53
C VAL A 44 14.53 39.97 -35.42
N ALA A 45 15.50 40.12 -34.49
CA ALA A 45 16.13 41.35 -33.90
C ALA A 45 15.84 41.87 -32.46
N HIS A 46 16.91 41.77 -31.64
CA HIS A 46 17.61 42.80 -30.83
C HIS A 46 16.87 43.77 -29.87
N HIS A 47 17.28 43.76 -28.59
CA HIS A 47 17.97 44.88 -27.88
C HIS A 47 18.48 44.44 -26.47
N HIS A 48 19.79 44.48 -26.22
CA HIS A 48 20.56 45.42 -25.36
C HIS A 48 20.30 45.36 -23.83
N HIS A 49 21.27 44.83 -23.06
CA HIS A 49 22.26 45.53 -22.21
C HIS A 49 21.76 46.17 -20.88
N ASN A 50 22.15 45.57 -19.75
CA ASN A 50 23.07 46.09 -18.69
C ASN A 50 22.82 45.30 -17.40
N LYS A 51 23.74 44.49 -16.85
CA LYS A 51 24.97 44.80 -16.11
C LYS A 51 24.82 45.64 -14.83
N ASN A 52 25.38 45.04 -13.79
CA ASN A 52 25.96 45.57 -12.55
C ASN A 52 25.00 45.79 -11.37
N ALA A 53 25.39 45.60 -10.12
CA ALA A 53 26.51 44.89 -9.47
C ALA A 53 26.34 45.16 -7.95
N GLN A 54 27.11 44.42 -7.14
CA GLN A 54 27.56 44.80 -5.78
C GLN A 54 26.55 44.71 -4.63
N GLN A 55 26.92 44.42 -3.38
CA GLN A 55 28.00 43.67 -2.73
C GLN A 55 27.64 43.76 -1.23
N ARG A 56 27.87 42.65 -0.50
CA ARG A 56 28.28 42.55 0.92
C ARG A 56 27.65 43.48 1.97
N TRP A 57 27.16 42.92 3.07
CA TRP A 57 27.63 43.28 4.43
C TRP A 57 27.48 42.10 5.40
N LEU A 58 28.53 41.90 6.20
CA LEU A 58 28.66 40.98 7.33
C LEU A 58 27.91 41.53 8.56
N ARG A 59 27.36 40.63 9.40
CA ARG A 59 27.61 40.56 10.86
C ARG A 59 26.80 39.44 11.54
N SER A 60 27.50 38.62 12.31
CA SER A 60 26.96 37.87 13.46
C SER A 60 26.74 38.83 14.65
N PRO A 61 25.99 38.42 15.71
CA PRO A 61 26.62 37.63 16.78
C PRO A 61 25.71 36.61 17.53
N GLN A 62 26.38 35.57 18.04
CA GLN A 62 26.27 34.90 19.36
C GLN A 62 24.92 34.40 19.96
N SER A 63 24.99 33.08 20.25
CA SER A 63 24.70 32.35 21.50
C SER A 63 23.26 32.22 22.04
N SER A 64 22.81 30.97 22.22
CA SER A 64 22.68 30.36 23.56
C SER A 64 22.32 28.87 23.46
N SER A 65 23.14 28.04 24.10
CA SER A 65 22.99 26.61 24.36
C SER A 65 22.02 26.34 25.51
N TRP A 66 21.17 25.32 25.41
CA TRP A 66 20.54 24.66 26.55
C TRP A 66 20.67 23.14 26.42
N SER A 67 21.39 22.57 27.39
CA SER A 67 21.56 21.16 27.70
C SER A 67 20.43 20.68 28.61
N SER A 68 19.86 19.51 28.33
CA SER A 68 19.03 18.77 29.30
C SER A 68 19.71 17.46 29.67
N THR A 69 19.97 17.35 30.97
CA THR A 69 20.59 16.26 31.71
C THR A 69 19.72 15.00 31.79
N SER A 70 20.35 13.85 31.58
CA SER A 70 19.87 12.51 31.91
C SER A 70 20.55 11.99 33.17
N SER A 71 19.77 11.53 34.14
CA SER A 71 20.15 10.45 35.07
C SER A 71 19.00 10.18 36.04
N LEU A 72 18.50 8.95 36.09
CA LEU A 72 18.05 8.28 37.31
C LEU A 72 17.97 6.78 37.00
N PHE A 73 18.97 6.05 37.51
CA PHE A 73 19.02 4.60 37.58
C PHE A 73 18.10 4.12 38.71
N GLY A 74 17.34 3.05 38.45
CA GLY A 74 16.67 2.24 39.46
C GLY A 74 17.01 0.77 39.19
N ASP A 75 17.86 0.20 40.05
CA ASP A 75 18.16 -1.23 40.10
C ASP A 75 16.95 -2.01 40.63
N VAL A 76 16.56 -3.08 39.95
CA VAL A 76 15.76 -4.17 40.53
C VAL A 76 16.34 -5.51 40.07
N THR A 77 16.93 -6.21 41.04
CA THR A 77 17.35 -7.60 41.00
C THR A 77 16.15 -8.55 40.94
N VAL A 78 16.20 -9.58 40.09
CA VAL A 78 15.24 -10.70 40.10
C VAL A 78 16.00 -12.01 40.35
N ASP A 79 15.63 -12.68 41.44
CA ASP A 79 16.04 -14.02 41.86
C ASP A 79 15.07 -15.06 41.25
N PRO A 80 15.52 -16.19 40.68
CA PRO A 80 14.66 -17.18 40.04
C PRO A 80 14.45 -18.40 40.94
N THR A 81 13.24 -18.67 41.44
CA THR A 81 12.82 -20.05 41.82
C THR A 81 11.30 -20.20 42.05
N ALA A 82 10.81 -21.40 41.69
CA ALA A 82 9.53 -22.05 42.02
C ALA A 82 8.28 -21.57 41.23
N GLY A 83 7.44 -22.42 40.66
CA GLY A 83 7.37 -23.88 40.64
C GLY A 83 6.29 -24.31 39.64
N THR A 84 6.56 -25.39 38.92
CA THR A 84 5.69 -25.98 37.89
C THR A 84 4.57 -26.82 38.50
N VAL A 85 3.32 -26.62 38.07
CA VAL A 85 2.19 -27.54 38.25
C VAL A 85 1.61 -27.86 36.85
N PRO A 86 1.35 -29.13 36.51
CA PRO A 86 1.06 -29.53 35.14
C PRO A 86 -0.43 -29.35 34.80
N VAL A 87 -0.71 -28.80 33.62
CA VAL A 87 -2.06 -28.75 33.02
C VAL A 87 -2.18 -29.92 32.05
N GLU A 88 -3.21 -30.75 32.24
CA GLU A 88 -3.57 -31.87 31.38
C GLU A 88 -3.97 -31.40 29.98
N GLU A 89 -3.21 -31.84 28.98
CA GLU A 89 -3.56 -31.83 27.57
C GLU A 89 -4.52 -33.00 27.28
N GLU A 90 -5.72 -32.73 26.75
CA GLU A 90 -6.48 -33.76 26.06
C GLU A 90 -7.00 -33.32 24.69
N ARG A 91 -6.67 -34.19 23.71
CA ARG A 91 -7.16 -34.33 22.33
C ARG A 91 -6.58 -33.41 21.25
N ARG A 92 -5.30 -33.66 20.92
CA ARG A 92 -4.83 -33.59 19.53
C ARG A 92 -4.69 -35.00 18.95
N THR A 93 -5.36 -35.21 17.82
CA THR A 93 -5.12 -36.33 16.92
C THR A 93 -3.69 -36.29 16.42
N LYS A 94 -3.06 -37.47 16.35
CA LYS A 94 -1.66 -37.71 15.97
C LYS A 94 -1.24 -36.92 14.72
N SER A 95 -0.32 -35.97 14.89
CA SER A 95 0.64 -35.55 13.87
C SER A 95 2.01 -35.41 14.52
N SER A 96 3.07 -35.66 13.76
CA SER A 96 4.45 -35.88 14.19
C SER A 96 5.01 -34.88 15.23
N ASN A 97 5.81 -35.40 16.17
CA ASN A 97 6.72 -34.65 17.05
C ASN A 97 7.85 -33.94 16.25
N SER A 98 7.53 -33.00 15.37
CA SER A 98 8.50 -32.05 14.84
C SER A 98 8.42 -30.75 15.65
N SER A 99 9.56 -30.25 16.12
CA SER A 99 9.62 -28.90 16.69
C SER A 99 9.15 -27.89 15.63
N PRO A 100 8.48 -26.79 16.00
CA PRO A 100 8.09 -25.76 15.04
C PRO A 100 9.34 -25.25 14.30
N SER A 101 9.22 -25.10 12.98
CA SER A 101 10.31 -24.62 12.13
C SER A 101 10.81 -23.25 12.61
N SER A 102 12.13 -23.08 12.66
CA SER A 102 12.78 -21.80 12.95
C SER A 102 12.89 -20.91 11.72
N CYS A 103 12.81 -21.51 10.53
CA CYS A 103 13.03 -20.88 9.24
C CYS A 103 14.37 -20.13 9.14
N ASN A 104 15.41 -20.63 9.79
CA ASN A 104 16.73 -20.03 9.78
C ASN A 104 17.34 -20.11 8.38
N LEU A 105 17.88 -19.00 7.90
CA LEU A 105 18.53 -18.88 6.60
C LEU A 105 19.99 -19.25 6.69
N LYS A 106 20.42 -20.08 5.75
CA LYS A 106 21.83 -20.40 5.54
C LYS A 106 22.14 -20.45 4.06
N LEU A 107 23.18 -19.75 3.64
CA LEU A 107 23.68 -19.84 2.28
C LEU A 107 24.85 -20.83 2.23
N ASP A 108 24.60 -22.01 1.65
CA ASP A 108 25.68 -22.93 1.28
C ASP A 108 26.30 -22.45 -0.02
N TYR A 109 27.35 -21.66 0.12
CA TYR A 109 28.05 -21.06 -1.01
C TYR A 109 28.80 -22.10 -1.85
N THR A 110 29.18 -23.25 -1.28
CA THR A 110 29.88 -24.31 -2.02
C THR A 110 28.94 -24.93 -3.06
N ASN A 111 27.72 -25.23 -2.63
CA ASN A 111 26.70 -25.83 -3.49
C ASN A 111 25.78 -24.80 -4.17
N GLN A 112 26.01 -23.50 -3.93
CA GLN A 112 25.21 -22.40 -4.45
C GLN A 112 23.73 -22.55 -4.05
N GLN A 113 23.46 -22.90 -2.79
CA GLN A 113 22.10 -23.18 -2.30
C GLN A 113 21.72 -22.23 -1.16
N LEU A 114 20.47 -21.78 -1.17
CA LEU A 114 19.82 -21.15 -0.03
C LEU A 114 19.00 -22.21 0.71
N LEU A 115 19.37 -22.42 1.97
CA LEU A 115 18.73 -23.35 2.86
C LEU A 115 17.85 -22.61 3.87
N VAL A 116 16.72 -23.21 4.19
CA VAL A 116 15.82 -22.82 5.28
C VAL A 116 15.71 -24.03 6.20
N ASP A 117 16.17 -23.90 7.45
CA ASP A 117 16.30 -25.02 8.40
C ASP A 117 17.02 -26.25 7.79
N ASP A 118 18.16 -25.99 7.15
CA ASP A 118 18.99 -26.98 6.43
C ASP A 118 18.28 -27.73 5.28
N GLN A 119 17.09 -27.31 4.87
CA GLN A 119 16.44 -27.78 3.65
C GLN A 119 16.70 -26.83 2.48
N VAL A 120 17.03 -27.36 1.31
CA VAL A 120 17.27 -26.55 0.10
C VAL A 120 15.94 -25.98 -0.41
N TRP A 121 15.81 -24.66 -0.38
CA TRP A 121 14.63 -23.95 -0.90
C TRP A 121 14.89 -23.37 -2.30
N LEU A 122 16.03 -22.68 -2.45
CA LEU A 122 16.43 -22.04 -3.70
C LEU A 122 17.87 -22.41 -4.05
N THR A 123 18.20 -22.42 -5.34
CA THR A 123 19.58 -22.50 -5.83
C THR A 123 19.93 -21.13 -6.42
N LEU A 124 21.10 -20.59 -6.10
CA LEU A 124 21.58 -19.35 -6.70
C LEU A 124 21.77 -19.52 -8.22
N GLY A 125 21.60 -18.43 -8.96
CA GLY A 125 21.85 -18.42 -10.39
C GLY A 125 23.29 -18.76 -10.74
N GLN A 126 23.50 -19.40 -11.88
CA GLN A 126 24.82 -19.90 -12.26
C GLN A 126 25.78 -18.80 -12.72
N LYS A 127 25.25 -17.62 -13.07
CA LYS A 127 26.02 -16.52 -13.64
C LYS A 127 25.68 -15.22 -12.93
N LYS A 128 26.73 -14.55 -12.49
CA LYS A 128 26.69 -13.15 -12.06
C LYS A 128 27.11 -12.33 -13.26
N CYS A 129 26.24 -11.46 -13.74
CA CYS A 129 26.49 -10.70 -14.96
C CYS A 129 26.29 -9.21 -14.70
N VAL A 130 27.10 -8.40 -15.37
CA VAL A 130 26.98 -6.95 -15.39
C VAL A 130 27.23 -6.45 -16.81
N ARG A 131 26.51 -5.43 -17.21
CA ARG A 131 26.64 -4.79 -18.52
C ARG A 131 27.64 -3.64 -18.46
N ARG A 132 28.41 -3.51 -19.53
CA ARG A 132 29.41 -2.45 -19.75
C ARG A 132 29.80 -2.40 -21.20
N ASP A 133 30.19 -1.23 -21.69
CA ASP A 133 30.71 -1.03 -23.05
C ASP A 133 29.80 -1.69 -24.11
N GLY A 134 28.48 -1.67 -23.87
CA GLY A 134 27.45 -2.28 -24.72
C GLY A 134 27.30 -3.81 -24.62
N GLN A 135 28.08 -4.51 -23.79
CA GLN A 135 28.10 -5.96 -23.66
C GLN A 135 27.70 -6.45 -22.27
N GLU A 136 27.05 -7.61 -22.20
CA GLU A 136 26.87 -8.33 -20.92
C GLU A 136 28.11 -9.18 -20.67
N VAL A 137 28.76 -8.97 -19.52
CA VAL A 137 29.95 -9.70 -19.10
C VAL A 137 29.61 -10.48 -17.85
N CYS A 138 29.86 -11.79 -17.87
CA CYS A 138 29.66 -12.67 -16.72
C CYS A 138 31.04 -13.22 -16.30
N PRO A 139 31.68 -12.61 -15.28
CA PRO A 139 33.00 -13.05 -14.81
C PRO A 139 33.01 -14.53 -14.43
N LYS A 140 34.08 -15.25 -14.80
CA LYS A 140 34.27 -16.64 -14.42
C LYS A 140 34.98 -16.73 -13.09
N PHE A 141 34.27 -17.21 -12.05
CA PHE A 141 34.78 -17.51 -10.70
C PHE A 141 35.44 -16.31 -9.98
N PRO A 142 35.39 -16.24 -8.64
CA PRO A 142 35.86 -15.06 -7.93
C PRO A 142 37.39 -14.90 -8.08
N ALA A 143 37.86 -13.66 -8.27
CA ALA A 143 39.30 -13.39 -8.32
C ALA A 143 39.92 -13.53 -6.93
N THR A 144 39.17 -13.15 -5.89
CA THR A 144 39.52 -13.27 -4.47
C THR A 144 38.26 -13.29 -3.59
N ASN A 145 38.23 -14.14 -2.57
CA ASN A 145 37.19 -14.16 -1.53
C ASN A 145 37.73 -13.55 -0.24
N SER A 146 36.91 -12.80 0.48
CA SER A 146 37.22 -12.37 1.84
C SER A 146 35.97 -12.43 2.71
N THR A 147 36.14 -12.73 3.99
CA THR A 147 35.11 -12.53 5.00
C THR A 147 35.47 -11.33 5.84
N THR A 148 34.51 -10.45 6.07
CA THR A 148 34.65 -9.28 6.94
C THR A 148 33.53 -9.29 7.96
N THR A 149 33.76 -8.68 9.12
CA THR A 149 32.72 -8.48 10.12
C THR A 149 32.48 -6.99 10.30
N GLY A 150 31.30 -6.63 10.79
CA GLY A 150 30.94 -5.25 11.08
C GLY A 150 29.60 -5.16 11.75
N THR A 151 29.06 -3.95 11.86
CA THR A 151 27.74 -3.70 12.44
C THR A 151 26.93 -2.82 11.51
N ASP A 152 25.62 -3.04 11.46
CA ASP A 152 24.69 -2.12 10.82
C ASP A 152 23.37 -2.02 11.60
N ARG A 153 22.40 -1.29 11.02
CA ARG A 153 21.13 -0.97 11.65
C ARG A 153 20.16 -2.14 11.72
N LEU A 154 20.38 -3.24 10.99
CA LEU A 154 19.53 -4.44 11.11
C LEU A 154 19.74 -5.20 12.41
N GLY A 155 20.58 -4.67 13.31
CA GLY A 155 20.51 -4.98 14.73
C GLY A 155 21.63 -5.87 15.24
N GLY A 156 22.80 -5.89 14.61
CA GLY A 156 23.89 -6.65 15.20
C GLY A 156 25.21 -6.66 14.44
N GLU A 157 26.11 -7.48 14.98
CA GLU A 157 27.30 -7.93 14.28
C GLU A 157 26.89 -8.80 13.08
N TYR A 158 27.42 -8.46 11.91
CA TYR A 158 27.25 -9.21 10.69
C TYR A 158 28.56 -9.87 10.28
N HIS A 159 28.45 -10.98 9.55
CA HIS A 159 29.52 -11.56 8.77
C HIS A 159 29.20 -11.35 7.29
N GLU A 160 30.08 -10.65 6.57
CA GLU A 160 29.93 -10.34 5.16
C GLU A 160 30.96 -11.13 4.35
N TYR A 161 30.45 -11.96 3.44
CA TYR A 161 31.26 -12.72 2.49
C TYR A 161 31.33 -11.95 1.17
N CYS A 162 32.54 -11.60 0.73
CA CYS A 162 32.77 -10.73 -0.42
C CYS A 162 33.41 -11.48 -1.60
N GLU A 163 32.69 -11.44 -2.71
CA GLU A 163 33.04 -11.69 -4.11
C GLU A 163 33.70 -10.52 -4.85
N TYR A 164 35.01 -10.47 -5.06
CA TYR A 164 35.62 -9.48 -5.97
C TYR A 164 35.76 -10.04 -7.39
N MET A 165 35.16 -9.36 -8.36
CA MET A 165 35.16 -9.79 -9.75
C MET A 165 35.81 -8.73 -10.64
N ASN A 166 36.77 -9.17 -11.44
CA ASN A 166 37.29 -8.38 -12.57
C ASN A 166 36.36 -8.59 -13.76
N VAL A 167 35.79 -7.52 -14.28
CA VAL A 167 34.79 -7.60 -15.33
C VAL A 167 35.46 -7.51 -16.70
N GLY A 168 35.71 -8.66 -17.33
CA GLY A 168 36.33 -8.76 -18.66
C GLY A 168 37.85 -8.64 -18.64
N ASN A 169 38.45 -8.07 -19.70
CA ASN A 169 39.91 -7.88 -19.83
C ASN A 169 40.42 -6.57 -19.22
N SER A 170 39.57 -5.82 -18.52
CA SER A 170 39.91 -4.53 -17.92
C SER A 170 40.04 -4.65 -16.40
N ASP A 171 40.77 -3.73 -15.79
CA ASP A 171 40.95 -3.61 -14.34
C ASP A 171 39.71 -3.11 -13.57
N ARG A 172 38.51 -3.18 -14.17
CA ARG A 172 37.25 -2.73 -13.55
C ARG A 172 36.73 -3.76 -12.56
N GLN A 173 36.49 -3.31 -11.33
CA GLN A 173 36.10 -4.15 -10.21
C GLN A 173 34.62 -4.01 -9.87
N TRP A 174 33.95 -5.15 -9.76
CA TRP A 174 32.59 -5.28 -9.26
C TRP A 174 32.59 -6.24 -8.08
N LYS A 175 32.13 -5.76 -6.93
CA LYS A 175 32.04 -6.55 -5.70
C LYS A 175 30.60 -6.99 -5.49
N VAL A 176 30.41 -8.27 -5.24
CA VAL A 176 29.15 -8.83 -4.73
C VAL A 176 29.38 -9.38 -3.35
N SER A 177 28.38 -9.31 -2.49
CA SER A 177 28.49 -9.90 -1.16
C SER A 177 27.14 -10.34 -0.61
N TYR A 178 27.18 -11.10 0.47
CA TYR A 178 26.01 -11.31 1.32
C TYR A 178 26.41 -11.23 2.80
N ARG A 179 25.50 -10.71 3.61
CA ARG A 179 25.62 -10.63 5.06
C ARG A 179 24.71 -11.65 5.74
N THR A 180 25.24 -12.28 6.78
CA THR A 180 24.49 -13.01 7.81
C THR A 180 24.62 -12.27 9.14
N TYR A 181 23.63 -12.42 10.02
CA TYR A 181 23.60 -11.72 11.31
C TYR A 181 23.55 -12.73 12.45
N ASP A 182 24.44 -12.60 13.43
CA ASP A 182 24.55 -13.58 14.52
C ASP A 182 23.31 -13.61 15.42
N GLN A 183 22.64 -12.47 15.55
CA GLN A 183 21.43 -12.31 16.37
C GLN A 183 20.13 -12.43 15.57
N ASP A 184 20.22 -12.56 14.24
CA ASP A 184 19.06 -12.71 13.36
C ASP A 184 19.37 -13.66 12.20
N ALA A 185 19.26 -14.95 12.49
CA ALA A 185 19.40 -16.01 11.50
C ALA A 185 18.25 -16.01 10.45
N THR A 186 17.24 -15.15 10.58
CA THR A 186 16.13 -15.04 9.61
C THR A 186 16.37 -13.99 8.53
N THR A 187 17.58 -13.42 8.46
CA THR A 187 17.93 -12.34 7.52
C THR A 187 19.21 -12.64 6.75
N LEU A 188 19.13 -12.49 5.43
CA LEU A 188 20.29 -12.32 4.56
C LEU A 188 20.20 -10.98 3.84
N LEU A 189 21.32 -10.26 3.74
CA LEU A 189 21.42 -9.04 2.95
C LEU A 189 22.47 -9.20 1.85
N PHE A 190 22.03 -9.36 0.62
CA PHE A 190 22.89 -9.37 -0.56
C PHE A 190 23.22 -7.94 -0.99
N ARG A 191 24.42 -7.72 -1.51
CA ARG A 191 24.88 -6.41 -1.99
C ARG A 191 25.61 -6.54 -3.32
N GLN A 192 25.48 -5.48 -4.11
CA GLN A 192 26.36 -5.21 -5.26
C GLN A 192 27.00 -3.84 -5.03
N THR A 193 28.33 -3.77 -5.05
CA THR A 193 29.11 -2.53 -5.02
C THR A 193 29.93 -2.44 -6.29
N PHE A 194 29.77 -1.36 -7.04
CA PHE A 194 30.50 -1.09 -8.27
C PHE A 194 31.72 -0.26 -7.89
N LEU A 195 32.89 -0.88 -7.77
CA LEU A 195 34.12 -0.22 -7.27
C LEU A 195 34.79 0.67 -8.32
N ASP A 196 34.25 0.66 -9.54
CA ASP A 196 34.69 1.40 -10.69
C ASP A 196 33.47 1.94 -11.45
N ASP A 197 33.69 2.89 -12.37
CA ASP A 197 32.66 3.31 -13.31
C ASP A 197 32.39 2.25 -14.38
N PHE A 198 31.10 2.01 -14.65
CA PHE A 198 30.60 1.19 -15.75
C PHE A 198 29.79 2.09 -16.68
N ASN A 199 30.15 2.14 -17.96
CA ASN A 199 29.47 2.96 -18.98
C ASN A 199 28.78 2.07 -20.02
N GLN A 200 27.80 2.63 -20.74
CA GLN A 200 26.99 1.91 -21.72
C GLN A 200 26.39 0.61 -21.12
N THR A 201 25.86 0.74 -19.90
CA THR A 201 25.33 -0.37 -19.11
C THR A 201 23.91 -0.76 -19.52
N ASN A 202 23.25 0.08 -20.32
CA ASN A 202 21.87 -0.13 -20.72
C ASN A 202 21.71 -1.41 -21.58
N VAL A 203 20.57 -2.06 -21.42
CA VAL A 203 20.12 -3.20 -22.21
C VAL A 203 19.64 -2.69 -23.58
N PRO A 204 20.01 -3.33 -24.69
CA PRO A 204 19.50 -2.97 -26.00
C PRO A 204 18.00 -3.21 -26.06
N ALA A 205 17.23 -2.17 -26.38
CA ALA A 205 15.79 -2.21 -26.56
C ALA A 205 15.36 -1.13 -27.57
N PRO A 206 14.13 -1.19 -28.11
CA PRO A 206 13.63 -0.18 -29.05
C PRO A 206 13.62 1.25 -28.49
N ASP A 207 13.40 1.39 -27.17
CA ASP A 207 13.43 2.65 -26.45
C ASP A 207 13.85 2.45 -24.98
N THR A 208 14.05 3.55 -24.26
CA THR A 208 14.46 3.56 -22.85
C THR A 208 13.45 2.87 -21.94
N LEU A 209 12.15 3.07 -22.18
CA LEU A 209 11.10 2.50 -21.33
C LEU A 209 11.11 0.98 -21.45
N GLN A 210 11.21 0.45 -22.66
CA GLN A 210 11.34 -0.99 -22.90
C GLN A 210 12.62 -1.57 -22.28
N ALA A 211 13.74 -0.84 -22.31
CA ALA A 211 14.97 -1.24 -21.62
C ALA A 211 14.77 -1.31 -20.09
N ALA A 212 13.97 -0.40 -19.52
CA ALA A 212 13.63 -0.37 -18.10
C ALA A 212 12.68 -1.50 -17.70
N GLN A 213 11.66 -1.78 -18.51
CA GLN A 213 10.61 -2.77 -18.24
C GLN A 213 11.07 -4.22 -18.42
N HIS A 214 12.04 -4.47 -19.30
CA HIS A 214 12.43 -5.82 -19.70
C HIS A 214 13.92 -6.12 -19.58
N GLY A 215 14.68 -5.22 -18.95
CA GLY A 215 16.12 -5.34 -18.82
C GLY A 215 16.63 -5.11 -17.40
N MET A 216 17.79 -5.68 -17.11
CA MET A 216 18.64 -5.30 -15.99
C MET A 216 20.09 -5.22 -16.44
N ALA A 217 20.77 -4.17 -16.00
CA ALA A 217 22.18 -3.88 -16.24
C ALA A 217 23.10 -4.72 -15.33
N SER A 218 22.61 -5.24 -14.21
CA SER A 218 23.33 -6.23 -13.40
C SER A 218 22.41 -7.35 -12.92
N TRP A 219 23.00 -8.44 -12.43
CA TRP A 219 22.26 -9.65 -12.07
C TRP A 219 22.91 -10.35 -10.86
N PHE A 220 22.51 -9.94 -9.65
CA PHE A 220 22.88 -10.57 -8.38
C PHE A 220 22.06 -10.01 -7.17
N PRO A 221 21.56 -10.83 -6.24
CA PRO A 221 21.47 -12.26 -6.34
C PRO A 221 20.45 -12.65 -7.42
N SER A 222 20.53 -13.90 -7.87
CA SER A 222 19.47 -14.54 -8.64
C SER A 222 19.25 -15.95 -8.13
N PHE A 223 18.07 -16.48 -8.39
CA PHE A 223 17.63 -17.77 -7.89
C PHE A 223 16.98 -18.56 -9.02
N GLN A 224 17.40 -19.81 -9.21
CA GLN A 224 16.81 -20.76 -10.15
C GLN A 224 15.38 -21.08 -9.73
N GLN A 225 14.45 -21.13 -10.68
CA GLN A 225 13.07 -21.55 -10.48
C GLN A 225 12.97 -23.04 -10.14
N HIS A 226 13.80 -23.88 -10.77
CA HIS A 226 13.87 -25.32 -10.49
C HIS A 226 15.20 -25.72 -9.83
N LEU A 227 15.19 -26.77 -9.02
CA LEU A 227 16.43 -27.31 -8.45
C LEU A 227 17.08 -28.14 -9.55
N ASN A 228 18.35 -27.88 -9.86
CA ASN A 228 19.14 -28.74 -10.73
C ASN A 228 19.52 -30.02 -9.97
N TYR A 229 18.56 -30.94 -9.79
CA TYR A 229 18.81 -32.21 -9.10
C TYR A 229 19.17 -33.29 -10.13
N ASN A 230 20.47 -33.49 -10.37
CA ASN A 230 20.99 -34.61 -11.17
C ASN A 230 21.30 -35.85 -10.31
N ASP A 231 20.61 -36.04 -9.20
CA ASP A 231 20.79 -37.21 -8.33
C ASP A 231 19.48 -37.98 -8.16
N SER A 232 19.41 -39.12 -8.83
CA SER A 232 18.28 -40.06 -8.81
C SER A 232 18.18 -40.88 -7.51
N SER A 233 18.86 -40.48 -6.43
CA SER A 233 18.92 -41.27 -5.18
C SER A 233 18.31 -40.61 -3.94
N SER A 234 17.77 -39.39 -4.02
CA SER A 234 17.01 -38.81 -2.91
C SER A 234 15.50 -38.84 -3.18
N SER A 235 14.76 -39.42 -2.25
CA SER A 235 13.30 -39.40 -2.19
C SER A 235 12.73 -38.00 -1.86
N SER A 236 13.46 -36.91 -2.13
CA SER A 236 13.05 -35.52 -1.83
C SER A 236 12.42 -34.80 -3.03
N ALA A 237 11.97 -35.53 -4.05
CA ALA A 237 11.11 -35.00 -5.12
C ALA A 237 9.81 -34.32 -4.61
N ASN A 238 9.49 -34.44 -3.32
CA ASN A 238 8.33 -33.82 -2.67
C ASN A 238 8.58 -32.40 -2.09
N GLY A 239 9.81 -31.88 -2.13
CA GLY A 239 10.18 -30.66 -1.38
C GLY A 239 9.89 -29.31 -2.05
N ARG A 240 9.88 -29.23 -3.40
CA ARG A 240 9.67 -27.95 -4.12
C ARG A 240 8.38 -27.88 -4.93
N SER A 241 7.76 -29.02 -5.27
CA SER A 241 6.42 -29.09 -5.89
C SER A 241 5.28 -28.62 -4.96
N SER A 242 5.64 -27.88 -3.91
CA SER A 242 4.84 -27.46 -2.76
C SER A 242 5.12 -26.01 -2.33
N LEU A 243 5.91 -25.24 -3.10
CA LEU A 243 6.14 -23.82 -2.83
C LEU A 243 5.15 -22.94 -3.62
N GLY A 244 4.42 -22.10 -2.89
CA GLY A 244 3.64 -21.00 -3.43
C GLY A 244 4.49 -19.73 -3.56
N TYR A 245 4.03 -18.78 -4.38
CA TYR A 245 4.57 -17.42 -4.43
C TYR A 245 3.47 -16.36 -4.41
N LEU A 246 3.83 -15.17 -3.94
CA LEU A 246 3.06 -13.94 -4.05
C LEU A 246 3.99 -12.82 -4.53
N GLU A 247 3.81 -12.36 -5.76
CA GLU A 247 4.60 -11.29 -6.39
C GLU A 247 3.79 -9.99 -6.46
N PHE A 248 4.43 -8.85 -6.16
CA PHE A 248 3.87 -7.52 -6.34
C PHE A 248 4.45 -6.81 -7.58
N ASN A 249 3.57 -6.30 -8.44
CA ASN A 249 3.95 -5.60 -9.68
C ASN A 249 2.84 -4.62 -10.13
N GLY A 250 3.20 -3.54 -10.83
CA GLY A 250 2.23 -2.56 -11.34
C GLY A 250 1.84 -1.45 -10.35
N LYS A 251 0.84 -0.64 -10.69
CA LYS A 251 0.41 0.55 -9.92
C LYS A 251 -0.26 0.18 -8.59
N PHE A 252 -0.49 1.22 -7.77
CA PHE A 252 -1.19 1.13 -6.48
C PHE A 252 -0.56 0.09 -5.55
N VAL A 253 0.76 0.20 -5.34
CA VAL A 253 1.58 -0.72 -4.52
C VAL A 253 1.67 -2.13 -5.10
N GLY A 254 1.15 -2.35 -6.31
CA GLY A 254 1.12 -3.63 -7.01
C GLY A 254 -0.27 -4.23 -7.17
N ALA A 255 -1.35 -3.50 -6.89
CA ALA A 255 -2.72 -4.03 -7.00
C ALA A 255 -3.03 -4.42 -8.45
N GLU A 256 -2.52 -3.63 -9.41
CA GLU A 256 -2.76 -3.79 -10.83
C GLU A 256 -2.33 -5.18 -11.35
N PHE A 257 -1.16 -5.68 -10.94
CA PHE A 257 -0.56 -6.90 -11.51
C PHE A 257 0.04 -7.88 -10.48
N HIS A 258 -0.40 -7.84 -9.21
CA HIS A 258 0.01 -8.88 -8.24
C HIS A 258 -0.38 -10.28 -8.72
N ARG A 259 0.46 -11.27 -8.41
CA ARG A 259 0.25 -12.67 -8.80
C ARG A 259 0.43 -13.61 -7.61
N VAL A 260 -0.43 -14.63 -7.53
CA VAL A 260 -0.34 -15.73 -6.57
C VAL A 260 -0.45 -17.03 -7.33
N GLY A 261 0.44 -17.98 -7.04
CA GLY A 261 0.47 -19.28 -7.71
C GLY A 261 1.51 -20.22 -7.10
N THR A 262 1.78 -21.34 -7.77
CA THR A 262 2.93 -22.18 -7.46
C THR A 262 4.19 -21.58 -8.07
N LEU A 263 5.36 -21.80 -7.46
CA LEU A 263 6.62 -21.24 -7.98
C LEU A 263 6.95 -21.72 -9.40
N ASP A 264 6.47 -22.91 -9.79
CA ASP A 264 6.58 -23.44 -11.15
C ASP A 264 5.76 -22.63 -12.18
N ASP A 265 4.71 -21.93 -11.73
CA ASP A 265 3.84 -21.06 -12.55
C ASP A 265 4.37 -19.60 -12.60
N LEU A 266 5.63 -19.34 -12.20
CA LEU A 266 6.21 -18.00 -12.23
C LEU A 266 6.31 -17.47 -13.67
N GLN A 267 5.95 -16.20 -13.86
CA GLN A 267 5.88 -15.55 -15.16
C GLN A 267 6.79 -14.32 -15.23
N VAL A 268 7.08 -13.86 -16.45
CA VAL A 268 7.78 -12.58 -16.65
C VAL A 268 6.97 -11.45 -16.02
N ASN A 269 7.65 -10.60 -15.28
CA ASN A 269 7.12 -9.38 -14.69
C ASN A 269 7.73 -8.15 -15.37
N ASP A 270 7.08 -6.99 -15.19
CA ASP A 270 7.64 -5.70 -15.57
C ASP A 270 8.72 -5.32 -14.54
N ALA A 271 9.98 -5.24 -14.98
CA ALA A 271 11.12 -4.91 -14.13
C ALA A 271 11.04 -3.46 -13.61
N LEU A 272 10.42 -2.53 -14.34
CA LEU A 272 10.28 -1.13 -13.92
C LEU A 272 9.22 -0.97 -12.83
N SER A 273 8.21 -1.83 -12.76
CA SER A 273 7.18 -1.77 -11.70
C SER A 273 7.29 -2.90 -10.68
N SER A 274 8.43 -3.60 -10.63
CA SER A 274 8.68 -4.72 -9.72
C SER A 274 8.68 -4.34 -8.24
N GLY A 275 8.18 -5.25 -7.40
CA GLY A 275 8.13 -5.12 -5.95
C GLY A 275 8.66 -6.35 -5.21
N PRO A 276 8.38 -6.47 -3.90
CA PRO A 276 8.73 -7.66 -3.13
C PRO A 276 8.03 -8.92 -3.69
N MET A 277 8.65 -10.08 -3.47
CA MET A 277 8.06 -11.39 -3.75
C MET A 277 8.17 -12.27 -2.51
N ALA A 278 7.06 -12.87 -2.09
CA ALA A 278 7.06 -13.93 -1.09
C ALA A 278 7.10 -15.30 -1.76
N ILE A 279 7.86 -16.23 -1.18
CA ILE A 279 7.87 -17.66 -1.51
C ILE A 279 7.54 -18.40 -0.22
N PHE A 280 6.57 -19.31 -0.23
CA PHE A 280 6.06 -19.90 1.01
C PHE A 280 5.59 -21.34 0.83
N ASN A 281 5.56 -22.08 1.93
CA ASN A 281 4.85 -23.34 2.06
C ASN A 281 4.00 -23.33 3.34
N GLN A 282 3.64 -24.50 3.87
CA GLN A 282 2.86 -24.59 5.10
C GLN A 282 3.64 -24.24 6.37
N GLU A 283 4.97 -24.19 6.33
CA GLU A 283 5.85 -24.07 7.50
C GLU A 283 6.62 -22.74 7.54
N CYS A 284 7.09 -22.23 6.40
CA CYS A 284 7.91 -21.02 6.33
C CYS A 284 7.49 -20.10 5.18
N VAL A 285 7.89 -18.84 5.31
CA VAL A 285 7.73 -17.79 4.30
C VAL A 285 9.06 -17.07 4.12
N LEU A 286 9.48 -16.87 2.88
CA LEU A 286 10.62 -16.05 2.48
C LEU A 286 10.13 -14.82 1.73
N VAL A 287 10.50 -13.62 2.16
CA VAL A 287 10.26 -12.37 1.43
C VAL A 287 11.58 -11.91 0.80
N LEU A 288 11.61 -11.88 -0.54
CA LEU A 288 12.70 -11.35 -1.35
C LEU A 288 12.35 -9.92 -1.76
N SER A 289 13.23 -8.95 -1.48
CA SER A 289 12.96 -7.55 -1.85
C SER A 289 14.22 -6.72 -2.01
N VAL A 290 14.13 -5.67 -2.82
CA VAL A 290 15.14 -4.61 -2.82
C VAL A 290 15.16 -3.94 -1.45
N ALA A 291 16.36 -3.66 -0.94
CA ALA A 291 16.58 -3.07 0.38
C ALA A 291 17.26 -1.69 0.35
N SER A 292 17.79 -1.26 -0.79
CA SER A 292 18.32 0.10 -1.01
C SER A 292 18.34 0.45 -2.50
N SER A 293 18.59 1.72 -2.81
CA SER A 293 18.67 2.23 -4.20
C SER A 293 17.44 1.84 -5.03
N PHE A 294 16.26 2.03 -4.41
CA PHE A 294 14.99 1.46 -4.84
C PHE A 294 14.57 1.91 -6.25
N MET A 295 14.86 3.15 -6.61
CA MET A 295 14.41 3.72 -7.87
C MET A 295 15.22 3.25 -9.09
N SER A 296 16.43 2.74 -8.88
CA SER A 296 17.34 2.26 -9.92
C SER A 296 17.64 0.76 -9.83
N THR A 297 17.00 0.06 -8.90
CA THR A 297 17.09 -1.39 -8.74
C THR A 297 15.77 -2.04 -9.12
N SER A 298 15.85 -3.10 -9.91
CA SER A 298 14.71 -3.89 -10.37
C SER A 298 14.85 -5.36 -9.95
N SER A 299 13.74 -6.09 -10.02
CA SER A 299 13.74 -7.54 -10.03
C SER A 299 12.99 -8.07 -11.25
N MET A 300 13.45 -9.19 -11.80
CA MET A 300 12.77 -9.81 -12.93
C MET A 300 12.98 -11.32 -13.03
N TYR A 301 12.00 -12.01 -13.61
CA TYR A 301 12.14 -13.39 -14.07
C TYR A 301 12.69 -13.45 -15.52
N ARG A 302 13.72 -14.27 -15.76
CA ARG A 302 14.29 -14.59 -17.08
C ARG A 302 13.94 -16.02 -17.49
N PRO A 303 12.88 -16.26 -18.28
CA PRO A 303 12.40 -17.61 -18.60
C PRO A 303 13.43 -18.49 -19.32
N LYS A 304 14.27 -17.88 -20.18
CA LYS A 304 15.34 -18.61 -20.89
C LYS A 304 16.40 -19.18 -19.95
N LEU A 305 16.61 -18.54 -18.80
CA LEU A 305 17.52 -19.00 -17.76
C LEU A 305 16.77 -19.71 -16.63
N GLN A 306 15.43 -19.60 -16.60
CA GLN A 306 14.58 -20.00 -15.48
C GLN A 306 15.08 -19.41 -14.15
N GLU A 307 15.51 -18.14 -14.15
CA GLU A 307 16.04 -17.47 -12.96
C GLU A 307 15.20 -16.22 -12.63
N TYR A 308 14.88 -16.03 -11.35
CA TYR A 308 14.40 -14.76 -10.81
C TYR A 308 15.57 -14.02 -10.15
N GLY A 309 15.84 -12.79 -10.54
CA GLY A 309 17.01 -12.06 -10.07
C GLY A 309 16.77 -10.58 -9.85
N PHE A 310 17.78 -9.95 -9.26
CA PHE A 310 17.80 -8.53 -8.91
C PHE A 310 19.01 -7.84 -9.53
N GLY A 311 18.88 -6.54 -9.79
CA GLY A 311 20.01 -5.74 -10.24
C GLY A 311 19.64 -4.33 -10.67
N VAL A 312 20.62 -3.61 -11.16
CA VAL A 312 20.43 -2.25 -11.67
C VAL A 312 19.49 -2.30 -12.88
N MET A 313 18.52 -1.39 -12.91
CA MET A 313 17.51 -1.28 -13.96
C MET A 313 18.13 -1.17 -15.35
N GLY A 314 17.55 -1.89 -16.33
CA GLY A 314 18.16 -2.07 -17.65
C GLY A 314 18.29 -0.82 -18.51
N SER A 315 17.61 0.27 -18.19
CA SER A 315 17.71 1.54 -18.92
C SER A 315 18.85 2.44 -18.43
N ILE A 316 19.46 2.15 -17.27
CA ILE A 316 20.57 2.94 -16.72
C ILE A 316 21.75 2.89 -17.68
N THR A 317 22.28 4.06 -18.05
CA THR A 317 23.33 4.20 -19.07
C THR A 317 24.74 4.15 -18.49
N SER A 318 24.89 4.56 -17.23
CA SER A 318 26.15 4.49 -16.49
C SER A 318 25.89 4.18 -15.00
N ILE A 319 26.76 3.37 -14.42
CA ILE A 319 26.81 3.06 -13.00
C ILE A 319 28.12 3.65 -12.48
N PRO A 320 28.07 4.68 -11.61
CA PRO A 320 29.26 5.37 -11.17
C PRO A 320 30.04 4.54 -10.16
N GLU A 321 31.32 4.87 -10.03
CA GLU A 321 32.20 4.37 -8.98
C GLU A 321 31.54 4.51 -7.60
N ASN A 322 31.71 3.49 -6.78
CA ASN A 322 31.19 3.36 -5.42
C ASN A 322 29.65 3.34 -5.31
N TYR A 323 28.91 3.20 -6.42
CA TYR A 323 27.48 2.92 -6.36
C TYR A 323 27.22 1.57 -5.68
N GLU A 324 26.17 1.54 -4.85
CA GLU A 324 25.78 0.33 -4.14
C GLU A 324 24.26 0.12 -4.20
N MET A 325 23.88 -1.14 -4.25
CA MET A 325 22.51 -1.59 -4.03
C MET A 325 22.49 -2.84 -3.14
N SER A 326 21.36 -3.06 -2.46
CA SER A 326 21.16 -4.22 -1.60
C SER A 326 19.80 -4.87 -1.80
N VAL A 327 19.75 -6.17 -1.52
CA VAL A 327 18.56 -7.03 -1.61
C VAL A 327 18.46 -7.82 -0.31
N ILE A 328 17.31 -7.76 0.34
CA ILE A 328 17.03 -8.51 1.57
C ILE A 328 16.28 -9.79 1.24
N VAL A 329 16.67 -10.87 1.94
CA VAL A 329 15.87 -12.08 2.10
C VAL A 329 15.51 -12.18 3.57
N SER A 330 14.22 -12.09 3.88
CA SER A 330 13.71 -12.21 5.24
C SER A 330 12.85 -13.46 5.33
N SER A 331 13.17 -14.38 6.23
CA SER A 331 12.33 -15.53 6.53
C SER A 331 11.44 -15.30 7.74
N HIS A 332 10.36 -16.06 7.84
CA HIS A 332 9.50 -16.10 9.01
C HIS A 332 8.80 -17.46 9.10
N PRO A 333 8.68 -18.05 10.30
CA PRO A 333 7.91 -19.27 10.50
C PRO A 333 6.41 -18.99 10.41
N ARG A 334 5.69 -19.89 9.75
CA ARG A 334 4.24 -19.87 9.69
C ARG A 334 3.69 -20.47 10.98
N ILE A 335 3.69 -19.66 12.03
CA ILE A 335 3.11 -20.02 13.33
C ILE A 335 1.65 -19.53 13.34
N GLY A 336 0.74 -20.49 13.14
CA GLY A 336 -0.68 -20.22 13.18
C GLY A 336 -1.21 -19.47 11.95
N PRO A 337 -2.32 -18.72 12.10
CA PRO A 337 -3.16 -18.25 11.01
C PRO A 337 -2.66 -17.03 10.22
N THR A 338 -1.58 -16.37 10.67
CA THR A 338 -1.11 -15.09 10.12
C THR A 338 0.32 -15.12 9.59
N GLY A 339 0.94 -16.29 9.42
CA GLY A 339 2.35 -16.43 9.09
C GLY A 339 2.84 -15.68 7.84
N ILE A 340 2.09 -15.63 6.74
CA ILE A 340 2.46 -14.86 5.54
C ILE A 340 2.42 -13.36 5.86
N ARG A 341 1.37 -12.89 6.52
CA ARG A 341 1.25 -11.50 6.97
C ARG A 341 2.34 -11.10 7.95
N ASP A 342 2.67 -11.97 8.89
CA ASP A 342 3.72 -11.76 9.88
C ASP A 342 5.09 -11.72 9.21
N ALA A 343 5.31 -12.50 8.15
CA ALA A 343 6.53 -12.43 7.34
C ALA A 343 6.72 -11.06 6.69
N PHE A 344 5.66 -10.47 6.11
CA PHE A 344 5.70 -9.11 5.58
C PHE A 344 5.92 -8.08 6.69
N THR A 345 5.28 -8.25 7.84
CA THR A 345 5.47 -7.35 9.00
C THR A 345 6.91 -7.38 9.50
N SER A 346 7.51 -8.57 9.62
CA SER A 346 8.92 -8.77 9.99
C SER A 346 9.87 -8.15 8.96
N TRP A 347 9.67 -8.46 7.68
CA TRP A 347 10.43 -7.87 6.57
C TRP A 347 10.36 -6.34 6.56
N GLY A 348 9.15 -5.79 6.72
CA GLY A 348 8.92 -4.36 6.73
C GLY A 348 9.56 -3.67 7.94
N SER A 349 9.47 -4.29 9.13
CA SER A 349 10.14 -3.81 10.35
C SER A 349 11.66 -3.74 10.19
N LYS A 350 12.26 -4.78 9.59
CA LYS A 350 13.69 -4.81 9.24
C LYS A 350 14.07 -3.64 8.33
N LEU A 351 13.29 -3.40 7.27
CA LEU A 351 13.54 -2.27 6.36
C LEU A 351 13.32 -0.90 7.02
N GLN A 352 12.28 -0.73 7.83
CA GLN A 352 12.06 0.51 8.59
C GLN A 352 13.22 0.77 9.54
N THR A 353 13.76 -0.26 10.20
CA THR A 353 14.93 -0.15 11.07
C THR A 353 16.19 0.23 10.29
N LEU A 354 16.44 -0.42 9.14
CA LEU A 354 17.58 -0.13 8.27
C LEU A 354 17.58 1.34 7.81
N HIS A 355 16.42 1.86 7.43
CA HIS A 355 16.26 3.22 6.92
C HIS A 355 15.91 4.27 7.97
N GLN A 356 15.69 3.85 9.23
CA GLN A 356 15.26 4.71 10.34
C GLN A 356 13.97 5.48 10.03
N THR A 357 13.02 4.82 9.39
CA THR A 357 11.74 5.42 8.98
C THR A 357 10.98 5.92 10.20
N ASN A 358 10.54 7.18 10.18
CA ASN A 358 9.78 7.81 11.26
C ASN A 358 8.70 8.75 10.73
N ARG A 359 7.54 8.19 10.39
CA ARG A 359 6.43 8.86 9.70
C ARG A 359 5.93 10.12 10.41
N MET A 360 5.61 11.14 9.61
CA MET A 360 4.91 12.32 10.10
C MET A 360 3.48 11.99 10.55
N LYS A 361 2.90 12.88 11.35
CA LYS A 361 1.47 12.80 11.68
C LYS A 361 0.64 13.30 10.50
N ASP A 362 -0.48 12.63 10.24
CA ASP A 362 -1.43 12.97 9.19
C ASP A 362 -2.86 12.89 9.72
N VAL A 363 -3.49 14.06 9.84
CA VAL A 363 -4.83 14.23 10.41
C VAL A 363 -5.93 13.66 9.50
N THR A 364 -5.67 13.46 8.20
CA THR A 364 -6.65 12.85 7.29
C THR A 364 -6.87 11.36 7.57
N LEU A 365 -5.96 10.74 8.33
CA LEU A 365 -6.09 9.35 8.77
C LEU A 365 -6.99 9.19 9.99
N ASP A 366 -7.32 10.27 10.69
CA ASP A 366 -7.99 10.21 12.00
C ASP A 366 -9.46 10.62 11.91
N TYR A 367 -9.83 11.42 10.92
CA TYR A 367 -11.19 11.96 10.78
C TYR A 367 -11.78 11.75 9.38
N LEU A 368 -13.11 11.61 9.34
CA LEU A 368 -13.88 11.47 8.12
C LEU A 368 -13.56 12.59 7.10
N GLN A 369 -13.26 12.17 5.88
CA GLN A 369 -12.97 13.06 4.74
C GLN A 369 -14.16 13.09 3.77
N TYR A 370 -14.16 14.05 2.85
CA TYR A 370 -14.99 14.02 1.66
C TYR A 370 -14.11 14.12 0.40
N SER A 371 -14.28 13.21 -0.57
CA SER A 371 -13.44 13.18 -1.77
C SER A 371 -14.11 13.80 -2.99
N THR A 372 -13.31 14.49 -3.81
CA THR A 372 -13.69 14.95 -5.16
C THR A 372 -12.81 14.33 -6.27
N ASP A 373 -12.08 13.25 -5.94
CA ASP A 373 -11.19 12.51 -6.85
C ASP A 373 -11.95 11.86 -8.02
N ASN A 374 -11.23 11.34 -9.01
CA ASN A 374 -11.73 10.52 -10.09
C ASN A 374 -12.66 9.41 -9.56
N GLY A 375 -13.89 9.35 -10.07
CA GLY A 375 -14.96 8.52 -9.52
C GLY A 375 -15.99 9.24 -8.66
N ALA A 376 -15.63 10.37 -8.06
CA ALA A 376 -16.54 11.18 -7.25
C ALA A 376 -17.60 11.90 -8.08
N TYR A 377 -18.74 12.23 -7.48
CA TYR A 377 -19.76 13.05 -8.14
C TYR A 377 -19.22 14.42 -8.59
N TYR A 378 -18.37 15.05 -7.77
CA TYR A 378 -17.85 16.40 -8.02
C TYR A 378 -16.53 16.43 -8.82
N TYR A 379 -16.07 15.30 -9.38
CA TYR A 379 -14.88 15.28 -10.22
C TYR A 379 -15.14 15.94 -11.58
N TYR A 380 -14.48 17.07 -11.86
CA TYR A 380 -14.71 17.93 -13.03
C TYR A 380 -16.19 18.32 -13.25
N HIS A 381 -16.99 18.31 -12.20
CA HIS A 381 -18.42 18.52 -12.23
C HIS A 381 -18.87 19.39 -11.05
N ALA A 382 -18.84 20.71 -11.22
CA ALA A 382 -19.44 21.67 -10.26
C ALA A 382 -20.98 21.70 -10.40
N ASP A 383 -21.68 22.22 -9.39
CA ASP A 383 -23.12 22.44 -9.48
C ASP A 383 -23.45 23.41 -10.64
N GLU A 384 -24.60 23.22 -11.28
CA GLU A 384 -25.01 24.05 -12.43
C GLU A 384 -25.06 25.54 -12.11
N ASN A 385 -24.51 26.34 -13.02
CA ASN A 385 -24.42 27.81 -12.92
C ASN A 385 -23.65 28.30 -11.67
N LYS A 386 -22.76 27.48 -11.11
CA LYS A 386 -21.93 27.82 -9.95
C LYS A 386 -20.46 27.58 -10.23
N THR A 387 -19.62 28.27 -9.47
CA THR A 387 -18.20 27.95 -9.39
C THR A 387 -17.98 26.75 -8.47
N TYR A 388 -16.79 26.17 -8.52
CA TYR A 388 -16.40 25.16 -7.53
C TYR A 388 -16.33 25.73 -6.12
N GLN A 389 -15.88 26.98 -5.97
CA GLN A 389 -15.91 27.68 -4.70
C GLN A 389 -17.31 27.66 -4.07
N ASP A 390 -18.33 28.05 -4.83
CA ASP A 390 -19.73 28.04 -4.35
C ASP A 390 -20.23 26.63 -4.08
N THR A 391 -19.87 25.68 -4.96
CA THR A 391 -20.29 24.28 -4.85
C THR A 391 -19.77 23.65 -3.57
N ILE A 392 -18.49 23.83 -3.25
CA ILE A 392 -17.86 23.23 -2.07
C ILE A 392 -18.35 23.90 -0.77
N LEU A 393 -18.56 25.23 -0.76
CA LEU A 393 -19.16 25.91 0.40
C LEU A 393 -20.59 25.42 0.67
N GLN A 394 -21.37 25.16 -0.39
CA GLN A 394 -22.73 24.62 -0.24
C GLN A 394 -22.75 23.15 0.14
N LEU A 395 -21.78 22.36 -0.32
CA LEU A 395 -21.56 21.01 0.14
C LEU A 395 -21.23 20.99 1.64
N GLU A 396 -20.29 21.82 2.11
CA GLU A 396 -19.97 21.93 3.53
C GLU A 396 -21.19 22.35 4.34
N ASP A 397 -21.92 23.39 3.91
CA ASP A 397 -23.15 23.83 4.57
C ASP A 397 -24.19 22.71 4.63
N HIS A 398 -24.40 21.97 3.55
CA HIS A 398 -25.31 20.84 3.52
C HIS A 398 -24.89 19.77 4.54
N VAL A 399 -23.64 19.32 4.46
CA VAL A 399 -23.05 18.28 5.31
C VAL A 399 -23.12 18.66 6.79
N LYS A 400 -22.74 19.89 7.13
CA LYS A 400 -22.66 20.39 8.51
C LYS A 400 -24.02 20.81 9.08
N ASN A 401 -24.87 21.46 8.29
CA ASN A 401 -26.08 22.10 8.80
C ASN A 401 -27.36 21.31 8.54
N LYS A 402 -27.45 20.56 7.44
CA LYS A 402 -28.67 19.80 7.08
C LYS A 402 -28.61 18.36 7.54
N ILE A 403 -27.57 17.62 7.14
CA ILE A 403 -27.48 16.17 7.43
C ILE A 403 -26.59 15.82 8.62
N LYS A 404 -25.90 16.82 9.19
CA LYS A 404 -25.07 16.70 10.41
C LYS A 404 -23.98 15.63 10.33
N LEU A 405 -23.42 15.42 9.13
CA LEU A 405 -22.33 14.48 8.93
C LEU A 405 -20.98 15.16 9.31
N PRO A 406 -20.14 14.54 10.14
CA PRO A 406 -19.00 15.21 10.78
C PRO A 406 -17.71 15.17 9.94
N VAL A 407 -17.77 15.58 8.67
CA VAL A 407 -16.59 15.69 7.80
C VAL A 407 -15.61 16.75 8.33
N LYS A 408 -14.31 16.44 8.34
CA LYS A 408 -13.23 17.33 8.82
C LYS A 408 -12.24 17.75 7.75
N SER A 409 -12.13 16.99 6.68
CA SER A 409 -11.19 17.25 5.59
C SER A 409 -11.85 16.97 4.25
N TRP A 410 -11.25 17.50 3.18
CA TRP A 410 -11.68 17.23 1.82
C TRP A 410 -10.49 17.17 0.86
N LEU A 411 -10.70 16.57 -0.31
CA LEU A 411 -9.72 16.53 -1.39
C LEU A 411 -10.04 17.57 -2.47
N LEU A 412 -9.13 18.51 -2.67
CA LEU A 412 -9.07 19.47 -3.78
C LEU A 412 -8.35 18.81 -4.97
N ASP A 413 -9.13 18.20 -5.86
CA ASP A 413 -8.60 17.39 -6.96
C ASP A 413 -8.07 18.22 -8.16
N SER A 414 -7.41 17.56 -9.09
CA SER A 414 -6.72 18.03 -10.29
C SER A 414 -7.42 19.09 -11.15
N TRP A 415 -8.70 19.39 -10.98
CA TRP A 415 -9.43 20.43 -11.72
C TRP A 415 -9.08 21.87 -11.31
N PHE A 416 -8.45 22.09 -10.14
CA PHE A 416 -8.26 23.43 -9.59
C PHE A 416 -7.15 24.28 -10.23
N TYR A 417 -6.15 23.65 -10.85
CA TYR A 417 -4.97 24.32 -11.39
C TYR A 417 -4.87 24.29 -12.91
N TYR A 418 -3.94 25.06 -13.46
CA TYR A 418 -3.70 25.13 -14.90
C TYR A 418 -2.93 23.93 -15.40
N LYS A 419 -3.43 23.36 -16.51
CA LYS A 419 -2.83 22.21 -17.17
C LYS A 419 -2.20 22.63 -18.49
N GLY A 420 -1.08 22.01 -18.81
CA GLY A 420 -0.39 22.17 -20.09
C GLY A 420 -0.59 20.95 -20.98
N LYS A 421 0.41 20.69 -21.83
CA LYS A 421 0.50 19.50 -22.68
C LYS A 421 0.17 18.23 -21.90
N ASP A 422 -0.64 17.37 -22.54
CA ASP A 422 -1.06 16.04 -22.06
C ASP A 422 -1.73 16.04 -20.67
N GLN A 423 -2.29 17.18 -20.25
CA GLN A 423 -2.97 17.38 -18.95
C GLN A 423 -2.04 17.35 -17.73
N GLY A 424 -0.73 17.53 -17.91
CA GLY A 424 0.24 17.73 -16.83
C GLY A 424 0.14 19.14 -16.23
N VAL A 425 0.76 19.35 -15.07
CA VAL A 425 0.71 20.62 -14.34
C VAL A 425 1.54 21.69 -15.04
N LYS A 426 0.88 22.77 -15.44
CA LYS A 426 1.51 23.95 -16.04
C LYS A 426 1.79 25.02 -15.00
N GLU A 427 0.82 25.28 -14.14
CA GLU A 427 0.96 26.23 -13.05
C GLU A 427 0.06 25.77 -11.91
N TRP A 428 0.65 25.49 -10.76
CA TRP A 428 -0.03 24.90 -9.60
C TRP A 428 -0.60 25.99 -8.69
N VAL A 429 -1.46 26.81 -9.28
CA VAL A 429 -2.21 27.88 -8.61
C VAL A 429 -3.69 27.73 -8.95
N ALA A 430 -4.56 28.19 -8.05
CA ALA A 430 -5.99 28.13 -8.30
C ALA A 430 -6.42 29.03 -9.44
N ARG A 431 -7.24 28.48 -10.33
CA ARG A 431 -7.81 29.22 -11.44
C ARG A 431 -8.94 30.15 -10.98
N PRO A 432 -8.98 31.42 -11.42
CA PRO A 432 -10.04 32.36 -11.02
C PRO A 432 -11.46 31.97 -11.47
N ASP A 433 -11.60 31.16 -12.52
CA ASP A 433 -12.92 30.65 -12.95
C ASP A 433 -13.44 29.50 -12.07
N VAL A 434 -12.56 28.87 -11.30
CA VAL A 434 -12.87 27.80 -10.33
C VAL A 434 -13.02 28.38 -8.92
N PHE A 435 -12.08 29.24 -8.53
CA PHE A 435 -12.00 29.93 -7.23
C PHE A 435 -11.84 31.45 -7.45
N PRO A 436 -12.93 32.19 -7.69
CA PRO A 436 -12.87 33.63 -7.99
C PRO A 436 -12.27 34.48 -6.87
N ASP A 437 -12.35 34.03 -5.62
CA ASP A 437 -11.73 34.70 -4.46
C ASP A 437 -10.30 34.21 -4.16
N GLY A 438 -9.83 33.18 -4.87
CA GLY A 438 -8.59 32.47 -4.58
C GLY A 438 -8.68 31.55 -3.34
N LEU A 439 -7.77 30.57 -3.25
CA LEU A 439 -7.82 29.54 -2.21
C LEU A 439 -7.62 30.09 -0.80
N ALA A 440 -6.80 31.14 -0.60
CA ALA A 440 -6.56 31.67 0.73
C ALA A 440 -7.82 32.26 1.38
N LYS A 441 -8.63 33.01 0.61
CA LYS A 441 -9.90 33.57 1.09
C LYS A 441 -10.97 32.49 1.18
N PHE A 442 -11.04 31.58 0.20
CA PHE A 442 -11.93 30.42 0.27
C PHE A 442 -11.67 29.56 1.52
N ARG A 443 -10.41 29.33 1.88
CA ARG A 443 -10.05 28.52 3.06
C ARG A 443 -10.42 29.19 4.39
N GLN A 444 -10.54 30.51 4.44
CA GLN A 444 -11.08 31.23 5.61
C GLN A 444 -12.60 31.02 5.78
N GLN A 445 -13.31 30.67 4.70
CA GLN A 445 -14.75 30.41 4.71
C GLN A 445 -15.07 28.93 4.96
N LEU A 446 -14.24 28.03 4.42
CA LEU A 446 -14.35 26.59 4.58
C LEU A 446 -13.77 26.15 5.93
N ASN A 447 -14.44 25.28 6.71
CA ASN A 447 -13.89 24.76 7.98
C ASN A 447 -13.15 23.42 7.82
N TRP A 448 -13.08 22.86 6.62
CA TRP A 448 -12.41 21.60 6.34
C TRP A 448 -10.92 21.76 6.04
N LEU A 449 -10.11 20.85 6.57
CA LEU A 449 -8.72 20.68 6.21
C LEU A 449 -8.59 20.28 4.73
N THR A 450 -7.58 20.80 4.04
CA THR A 450 -7.46 20.66 2.58
C THR A 450 -6.30 19.75 2.21
N MET A 451 -6.64 18.60 1.62
CA MET A 451 -5.71 17.79 0.86
C MET A 451 -5.72 18.29 -0.59
N ALA A 452 -4.57 18.49 -1.22
CA ALA A 452 -4.49 19.02 -2.57
C ALA A 452 -3.69 18.13 -3.52
N HIS A 453 -4.29 17.90 -4.69
CA HIS A 453 -3.80 17.05 -5.75
C HIS A 453 -2.70 17.70 -6.59
N ASN A 454 -1.72 16.92 -7.02
CA ASN A 454 -0.79 17.25 -8.10
C ASN A 454 -0.57 16.05 -9.03
N ARG A 455 -0.65 16.27 -10.35
CA ARG A 455 -0.28 15.30 -11.39
C ARG A 455 1.24 15.29 -11.59
N TYR A 456 1.67 14.78 -12.74
CA TYR A 456 3.01 15.01 -13.29
C TYR A 456 3.15 16.46 -13.81
N TRP A 457 4.37 16.99 -13.86
CA TRP A 457 4.68 18.32 -14.37
C TRP A 457 4.75 18.34 -15.90
N SER A 458 4.05 19.31 -16.51
CA SER A 458 4.04 19.51 -17.96
C SER A 458 5.34 20.15 -18.45
N THR A 459 5.71 19.90 -19.70
CA THR A 459 6.78 20.62 -20.41
C THR A 459 6.52 22.12 -20.55
N GLU A 460 5.27 22.54 -20.40
CA GLU A 460 4.87 23.95 -20.42
C GLU A 460 4.87 24.61 -19.03
N THR A 461 5.41 23.92 -18.01
CA THR A 461 5.40 24.43 -16.64
C THR A 461 6.07 25.80 -16.53
N VAL A 462 5.35 26.78 -15.98
CA VAL A 462 5.82 28.18 -15.91
C VAL A 462 6.97 28.36 -14.94
N TYR A 463 7.23 27.36 -14.09
CA TYR A 463 8.31 27.38 -13.10
C TYR A 463 9.69 27.08 -13.70
N ALA A 464 9.74 26.41 -14.85
CA ALA A 464 10.99 26.05 -15.50
C ALA A 464 11.65 27.27 -16.17
N LYS A 465 12.97 27.44 -16.02
CA LYS A 465 13.73 28.50 -16.72
C LYS A 465 13.52 28.52 -18.22
N GLN A 466 13.34 27.35 -18.82
CA GLN A 466 13.07 27.20 -20.25
C GLN A 466 11.75 27.83 -20.69
N ASN A 467 10.80 28.01 -19.76
CA ASN A 467 9.52 28.68 -19.97
C ASN A 467 9.46 30.07 -19.28
N GLY A 468 10.61 30.62 -18.89
CA GLY A 468 10.73 31.94 -18.24
C GLY A 468 10.60 31.95 -16.72
N GLY A 469 10.55 30.78 -16.07
CA GLY A 469 10.56 30.64 -14.62
C GLY A 469 11.96 30.69 -13.99
N ASP A 470 12.04 30.40 -12.69
CA ASP A 470 13.26 30.59 -11.89
C ASP A 470 14.05 29.30 -11.62
N PHE A 471 13.47 28.13 -11.90
CA PHE A 471 14.00 26.84 -11.42
C PHE A 471 14.53 25.96 -12.54
N ASP A 472 15.56 25.18 -12.24
CA ASP A 472 16.08 24.18 -13.18
C ASP A 472 15.17 22.96 -13.25
N PHE A 473 14.77 22.61 -14.47
CA PHE A 473 13.96 21.43 -14.78
C PHE A 473 14.67 20.58 -15.83
N VAL A 474 14.58 19.27 -15.68
CA VAL A 474 14.70 18.39 -16.85
C VAL A 474 13.39 18.47 -17.62
N MET A 475 13.48 18.67 -18.94
CA MET A 475 12.32 18.71 -19.82
C MET A 475 12.56 17.81 -21.02
N GLU A 476 11.61 16.91 -21.26
CA GLU A 476 11.61 16.00 -22.40
C GLU A 476 10.22 15.96 -23.01
N ASP A 477 10.03 15.33 -24.16
CA ASP A 477 8.81 15.45 -24.97
C ASP A 477 7.49 15.22 -24.22
N LYS A 478 7.48 14.35 -23.20
CA LYS A 478 6.28 13.90 -22.49
C LYS A 478 6.12 14.45 -21.07
N GLY A 479 7.08 15.24 -20.56
CA GLY A 479 7.01 15.76 -19.20
C GLY A 479 8.21 16.60 -18.80
N ALA A 480 8.09 17.22 -17.63
CA ALA A 480 9.16 17.96 -16.98
C ALA A 480 9.33 17.48 -15.54
N LEU A 481 10.48 17.76 -14.92
CA LEU A 481 10.70 17.48 -13.50
C LEU A 481 11.69 18.48 -12.90
N PRO A 482 11.42 19.04 -11.71
CA PRO A 482 12.38 19.94 -11.05
C PRO A 482 13.65 19.18 -10.66
N LEU A 483 14.80 19.80 -10.85
CA LEU A 483 16.11 19.26 -10.48
C LEU A 483 16.61 19.76 -9.12
N GLU A 484 15.95 20.78 -8.57
CA GLU A 484 16.40 21.52 -7.40
C GLU A 484 15.40 21.47 -6.25
N GLU A 485 15.90 21.27 -5.03
CA GLU A 485 15.07 21.23 -3.82
C GLU A 485 14.36 22.57 -3.53
N ALA A 486 14.97 23.68 -3.93
CA ALA A 486 14.42 25.03 -3.75
C ALA A 486 13.06 25.23 -4.45
N PHE A 487 12.80 24.49 -5.54
CA PHE A 487 11.49 24.49 -6.18
C PHE A 487 10.41 23.94 -5.24
N TRP A 488 10.69 22.84 -4.55
CA TRP A 488 9.74 22.21 -3.64
C TRP A 488 9.50 23.06 -2.39
N ASP A 489 10.54 23.71 -1.85
CA ASP A 489 10.37 24.68 -0.77
C ASP A 489 9.49 25.86 -1.21
N TYR A 490 9.69 26.37 -2.43
CA TYR A 490 8.85 27.42 -2.98
C TYR A 490 7.39 26.97 -3.10
N ILE A 491 7.12 25.85 -3.76
CA ILE A 491 5.75 25.35 -3.99
C ILE A 491 5.03 25.07 -2.66
N PHE A 492 5.68 24.38 -1.72
CA PHE A 492 5.07 24.12 -0.41
C PHE A 492 4.95 25.38 0.45
N GLY A 493 5.90 26.31 0.34
CA GLY A 493 5.81 27.63 0.96
C GLY A 493 4.59 28.43 0.47
N GLU A 494 4.37 28.50 -0.84
CA GLU A 494 3.17 29.13 -1.41
C GLU A 494 1.90 28.37 -1.02
N ALA A 495 1.94 27.03 -1.00
CA ALA A 495 0.80 26.21 -0.65
C ALA A 495 0.34 26.38 0.80
N LYS A 496 1.28 26.53 1.74
CA LYS A 496 0.94 26.86 3.13
C LYS A 496 0.22 28.20 3.27
N LYS A 497 0.50 29.20 2.42
CA LYS A 497 -0.16 30.52 2.50
C LYS A 497 -1.65 30.44 2.22
N TRP A 498 -2.08 29.55 1.31
CA TRP A 498 -3.50 29.36 1.03
C TRP A 498 -4.15 28.22 1.84
N GLY A 499 -3.36 27.49 2.64
CA GLY A 499 -3.86 26.60 3.67
C GLY A 499 -3.93 25.12 3.29
N ILE A 500 -2.95 24.62 2.53
CA ILE A 500 -2.77 23.17 2.36
C ILE A 500 -2.45 22.49 3.70
N ASP A 501 -3.04 21.31 3.89
CA ASP A 501 -2.79 20.43 5.03
C ASP A 501 -2.11 19.12 4.60
N VAL A 502 -2.46 18.55 3.44
CA VAL A 502 -1.86 17.32 2.90
C VAL A 502 -1.60 17.49 1.40
N TYR A 503 -0.47 16.99 0.91
CA TYR A 503 -0.14 16.99 -0.51
C TYR A 503 -0.33 15.60 -1.10
N GLU A 504 -1.01 15.49 -2.23
CA GLU A 504 -1.07 14.26 -3.00
C GLU A 504 -0.21 14.35 -4.25
N GLN A 505 0.77 13.46 -4.36
CA GLN A 505 1.48 13.25 -5.60
C GLN A 505 0.84 12.09 -6.36
N ASP A 506 0.09 12.42 -7.40
CA ASP A 506 -0.56 11.49 -8.31
C ASP A 506 0.26 11.26 -9.58
N TRP A 507 -0.13 10.25 -10.35
CA TRP A 507 0.49 9.84 -11.61
C TRP A 507 2.01 9.66 -11.46
N LEU A 508 2.42 9.15 -10.30
CA LEU A 508 3.82 8.97 -9.92
C LEU A 508 4.53 8.02 -10.91
N ASN A 509 3.81 6.99 -11.37
CA ASN A 509 4.23 6.11 -12.45
C ASN A 509 4.39 6.85 -13.79
N ILE A 510 3.43 7.72 -14.17
CA ILE A 510 3.48 8.46 -15.44
C ILE A 510 4.67 9.43 -15.43
N GLN A 511 4.84 10.20 -14.36
CA GLN A 511 5.97 11.11 -14.19
C GLN A 511 7.32 10.37 -14.34
N THR A 512 7.42 9.16 -13.77
CA THR A 512 8.64 8.34 -13.82
C THR A 512 8.87 7.73 -15.20
N GLN A 513 7.85 7.21 -15.88
CA GLN A 513 8.03 6.52 -17.17
C GLN A 513 8.12 7.47 -18.37
N SER A 514 7.62 8.70 -18.23
CA SER A 514 7.58 9.69 -19.30
C SER A 514 8.90 10.43 -19.49
N LEU A 515 9.88 10.22 -18.61
CA LEU A 515 11.19 10.87 -18.64
C LEU A 515 12.30 9.83 -18.80
N ASN A 516 13.08 9.91 -19.86
CA ASN A 516 14.32 9.16 -19.99
C ASN A 516 15.27 9.49 -18.84
N TRP A 517 15.30 10.73 -18.35
CA TRP A 517 16.18 11.12 -17.26
C TRP A 517 15.94 10.31 -15.97
N THR A 518 14.69 10.07 -15.57
CA THR A 518 14.35 9.23 -14.42
C THR A 518 14.68 7.75 -14.66
N LEU A 519 14.74 7.32 -15.92
CA LEU A 519 15.02 5.94 -16.32
C LEU A 519 16.51 5.67 -16.64
N GLN A 520 17.30 6.67 -17.02
CA GLN A 520 18.68 6.53 -17.47
C GLN A 520 19.69 7.02 -16.43
N THR A 521 19.28 7.92 -15.53
CA THR A 521 20.13 8.51 -14.49
C THR A 521 19.98 7.73 -13.19
N ILE A 522 21.09 7.18 -12.69
CA ILE A 522 21.05 6.22 -11.57
C ILE A 522 20.45 6.75 -10.26
N HIS A 523 20.59 8.05 -9.99
CA HIS A 523 19.99 8.72 -8.83
C HIS A 523 18.86 9.68 -9.21
N GLY A 524 18.42 9.72 -10.47
CA GLY A 524 17.51 10.75 -10.96
C GLY A 524 16.16 10.75 -10.23
N ALA A 525 15.42 9.66 -10.37
CA ALA A 525 14.11 9.53 -9.74
C ALA A 525 14.20 9.50 -8.19
N GLU A 526 15.26 8.92 -7.62
CA GLU A 526 15.50 8.95 -6.17
C GLU A 526 15.67 10.38 -5.65
N ASN A 527 16.52 11.18 -6.29
CA ASN A 527 16.78 12.55 -5.88
C ASN A 527 15.52 13.40 -5.95
N TRP A 528 14.70 13.26 -7.00
CA TRP A 528 13.43 13.96 -7.10
C TRP A 528 12.52 13.68 -5.89
N LEU A 529 12.29 12.41 -5.56
CA LEU A 529 11.40 12.04 -4.46
C LEU A 529 11.95 12.49 -3.10
N LEU A 530 13.27 12.38 -2.89
CA LEU A 530 13.91 12.86 -1.67
C LEU A 530 13.82 14.38 -1.51
N GLN A 531 14.00 15.15 -2.60
CA GLN A 531 13.88 16.61 -2.58
C GLN A 531 12.45 17.05 -2.23
N MET A 532 11.45 16.48 -2.89
CA MET A 532 10.03 16.69 -2.57
C MET A 532 9.74 16.35 -1.11
N GLY A 533 10.20 15.18 -0.66
CA GLY A 533 10.02 14.70 0.70
C GLY A 533 10.58 15.63 1.78
N ARG A 534 11.84 16.05 1.64
CA ARG A 534 12.51 16.93 2.62
C ARG A 534 11.85 18.31 2.70
N ALA A 535 11.44 18.88 1.57
CA ALA A 535 10.71 20.14 1.56
C ALA A 535 9.34 20.01 2.26
N ALA A 536 8.58 18.94 1.95
CA ALA A 536 7.30 18.69 2.61
C ALA A 536 7.44 18.56 4.14
N GLN A 537 8.48 17.86 4.61
CA GLN A 537 8.81 17.78 6.04
C GLN A 537 9.07 19.16 6.66
N ARG A 538 9.90 20.01 6.03
CA ARG A 538 10.19 21.37 6.53
C ARG A 538 8.94 22.24 6.62
N HIS A 539 7.99 22.05 5.72
CA HIS A 539 6.72 22.78 5.70
C HIS A 539 5.61 22.11 6.52
N ASN A 540 5.89 20.99 7.20
CA ASN A 540 4.93 20.18 7.94
C ASN A 540 3.70 19.79 7.09
N ILE A 541 3.96 19.28 5.89
CA ILE A 541 2.95 18.77 4.95
C ILE A 541 3.18 17.28 4.75
N PRO A 542 2.33 16.38 5.29
CA PRO A 542 2.34 14.98 4.92
C PRO A 542 1.96 14.79 3.44
N ILE A 543 2.39 13.66 2.89
CA ILE A 543 2.26 13.28 1.48
C ILE A 543 1.46 11.98 1.36
N GLN A 544 0.46 11.99 0.48
CA GLN A 544 -0.10 10.78 -0.12
C GLN A 544 0.59 10.50 -1.46
N TYR A 545 0.97 9.23 -1.69
CA TYR A 545 1.32 8.75 -3.03
C TYR A 545 0.11 8.12 -3.73
N CYS A 546 -0.11 8.50 -4.99
CA CYS A 546 -1.11 7.89 -5.87
C CYS A 546 -0.46 7.35 -7.16
N MET A 547 -1.08 6.29 -7.70
CA MET A 547 -0.57 5.46 -8.81
C MET A 547 0.89 4.98 -8.63
N SER A 548 1.32 4.83 -7.38
CA SER A 548 2.67 4.41 -7.03
C SER A 548 2.92 2.95 -7.38
N TRP A 549 3.99 2.66 -8.11
CA TRP A 549 4.60 1.33 -8.14
C TRP A 549 5.23 0.93 -6.79
N PRO A 550 5.44 -0.38 -6.53
CA PRO A 550 6.15 -0.87 -5.35
C PRO A 550 7.49 -0.16 -5.07
N ARG A 551 8.28 0.18 -6.10
CA ARG A 551 9.56 0.89 -5.90
C ARG A 551 9.41 2.28 -5.27
N HIS A 552 8.33 2.99 -5.57
CA HIS A 552 8.05 4.28 -4.93
C HIS A 552 7.68 4.10 -3.46
N ILE A 553 6.94 3.03 -3.17
CA ILE A 553 6.54 2.66 -1.82
C ILE A 553 7.75 2.22 -0.99
N LEU A 554 8.68 1.47 -1.57
CA LEU A 554 9.98 1.18 -0.93
C LEU A 554 10.81 2.45 -0.74
N GLN A 555 10.87 3.34 -1.74
CA GLN A 555 11.56 4.63 -1.61
C GLN A 555 10.99 5.50 -0.48
N SER A 556 9.71 5.35 -0.14
CA SER A 556 9.09 6.05 1.00
C SER A 556 9.77 5.77 2.34
N LEU A 557 10.51 4.67 2.49
CA LEU A 557 11.27 4.35 3.71
C LEU A 557 12.28 5.46 4.07
N ARG A 558 12.71 6.24 3.07
CA ARG A 558 13.63 7.38 3.21
C ARG A 558 12.92 8.73 3.18
N ILE A 559 11.59 8.75 3.24
CA ILE A 559 10.77 9.96 3.08
C ILE A 559 9.66 9.94 4.12
N ASP A 560 9.92 10.50 5.31
CA ASP A 560 8.94 10.39 6.40
C ASP A 560 7.68 11.24 6.20
N ALA A 561 7.73 12.22 5.30
CA ALA A 561 6.53 12.97 4.92
C ALA A 561 5.50 12.08 4.22
N VAL A 562 5.89 10.97 3.58
CA VAL A 562 4.91 10.04 3.01
C VAL A 562 4.29 9.25 4.14
N THR A 563 3.01 9.50 4.42
CA THR A 563 2.23 8.91 5.53
C THR A 563 1.24 7.87 5.04
N GLN A 564 0.83 7.97 3.78
CA GLN A 564 -0.18 7.11 3.18
C GLN A 564 0.03 6.92 1.68
N ALA A 565 -0.57 5.88 1.12
CA ALA A 565 -0.55 5.63 -0.32
C ALA A 565 -1.83 4.94 -0.78
N ARG A 566 -2.27 5.29 -1.99
CA ARG A 566 -3.36 4.59 -2.69
C ARG A 566 -2.96 3.14 -2.92
N ALA A 567 -3.70 2.22 -2.32
CA ALA A 567 -3.48 0.78 -2.35
C ALA A 567 -4.50 0.03 -3.22
N SER A 568 -5.40 0.76 -3.88
CA SER A 568 -6.36 0.29 -4.86
C SER A 568 -6.47 1.27 -6.03
N ASP A 569 -7.06 0.80 -7.13
CA ASP A 569 -7.40 1.61 -8.30
C ASP A 569 -8.43 2.71 -7.97
N ASP A 570 -8.64 3.61 -8.92
CA ASP A 570 -9.67 4.64 -8.83
C ASP A 570 -11.06 4.01 -8.68
N VAL A 571 -11.92 4.69 -7.94
CA VAL A 571 -13.32 4.29 -7.80
C VAL A 571 -14.02 4.55 -9.11
N LEU A 572 -14.34 3.49 -9.83
CA LEU A 572 -15.21 3.54 -10.98
C LEU A 572 -16.51 2.83 -10.57
N PRO A 573 -17.66 3.52 -10.61
CA PRO A 573 -18.92 2.92 -10.18
C PRO A 573 -19.20 1.59 -10.87
N ASP A 574 -19.57 0.60 -10.05
CA ASP A 574 -19.83 -0.79 -10.44
C ASP A 574 -18.64 -1.53 -11.08
N ASN A 575 -17.41 -1.11 -10.75
CA ASN A 575 -16.18 -1.79 -11.17
C ASN A 575 -15.64 -2.72 -10.07
N GLU A 576 -15.21 -3.91 -10.45
CA GLU A 576 -14.57 -4.87 -9.53
C GLU A 576 -13.20 -4.40 -9.04
N LYS A 577 -12.48 -3.60 -9.84
CA LYS A 577 -11.17 -3.04 -9.47
C LYS A 577 -11.25 -2.13 -8.26
N SER A 578 -12.39 -1.46 -8.06
CA SER A 578 -12.62 -0.55 -6.94
C SER A 578 -12.74 -1.25 -5.58
N MET A 579 -12.75 -2.57 -5.54
CA MET A 579 -12.66 -3.38 -4.31
C MET A 579 -11.24 -3.87 -3.99
N GLN A 580 -10.27 -3.71 -4.90
CA GLN A 580 -8.97 -4.36 -4.78
C GLN A 580 -8.08 -3.68 -3.73
N LEU A 581 -8.06 -4.21 -2.51
CA LEU A 581 -7.20 -3.70 -1.43
C LEU A 581 -6.28 -4.78 -0.81
N GLY A 582 -6.78 -6.01 -0.68
CA GLY A 582 -6.26 -7.03 0.25
C GLY A 582 -4.72 -7.17 0.32
N VAL A 583 -4.07 -7.70 -0.72
CA VAL A 583 -2.62 -8.01 -0.62
C VAL A 583 -1.73 -6.77 -0.63
N THR A 584 -2.14 -5.68 -1.28
CA THR A 584 -1.34 -4.46 -1.39
C THR A 584 -1.26 -3.69 -0.09
N SER A 585 -2.34 -3.71 0.70
CA SER A 585 -2.34 -3.14 2.04
C SER A 585 -1.30 -3.78 2.96
N MET A 586 -0.99 -5.07 2.75
CA MET A 586 0.05 -5.77 3.51
C MET A 586 1.43 -5.13 3.31
N VAL A 587 1.77 -4.76 2.07
CA VAL A 587 3.06 -4.13 1.75
C VAL A 587 3.12 -2.69 2.24
N ALA A 588 2.10 -1.88 1.97
CA ALA A 588 2.06 -0.48 2.41
C ALA A 588 2.16 -0.38 3.94
N PHE A 589 1.36 -1.16 4.67
CA PHE A 589 1.35 -1.16 6.12
C PHE A 589 2.64 -1.69 6.74
N ALA A 590 3.22 -2.75 6.18
CA ALA A 590 4.52 -3.27 6.63
C ALA A 590 5.65 -2.23 6.56
N LEU A 591 5.54 -1.25 5.67
CA LEU A 591 6.51 -0.14 5.53
C LEU A 591 6.09 1.13 6.29
N GLY A 592 5.08 1.02 7.16
CA GLY A 592 4.61 2.12 8.00
C GLY A 592 3.73 3.14 7.27
N LEU A 593 3.15 2.80 6.13
CA LEU A 593 2.18 3.67 5.44
C LEU A 593 0.75 3.23 5.74
N ALA A 594 -0.18 4.18 5.84
CA ALA A 594 -1.60 3.86 5.83
C ALA A 594 -2.06 3.55 4.38
N PRO A 595 -2.56 2.33 4.10
CA PRO A 595 -3.16 2.02 2.80
C PRO A 595 -4.47 2.79 2.62
N HIS A 596 -4.62 3.53 1.52
CA HIS A 596 -5.84 4.23 1.18
C HIS A 596 -6.58 3.49 0.04
N LYS A 597 -7.84 3.13 0.29
CA LYS A 597 -8.74 2.46 -0.68
C LYS A 597 -9.29 3.38 -1.77
N ASP A 598 -8.99 4.68 -1.75
CA ASP A 598 -9.76 5.69 -2.50
C ASP A 598 -11.16 5.95 -1.89
N SER A 599 -11.88 6.88 -2.51
CA SER A 599 -13.23 7.31 -2.22
C SER A 599 -14.30 6.19 -2.33
N PHE A 600 -15.57 6.50 -2.03
CA PHE A 600 -16.67 5.58 -2.33
C PHE A 600 -18.01 6.29 -2.41
N TRP A 601 -18.95 5.72 -3.16
CA TRP A 601 -20.36 6.13 -3.13
C TRP A 601 -21.08 5.39 -2.02
N SER A 602 -21.70 6.14 -1.12
CA SER A 602 -22.52 5.65 -0.01
C SER A 602 -23.96 5.29 -0.42
N THR A 603 -24.41 5.76 -1.58
CA THR A 603 -25.68 5.40 -2.21
C THR A 603 -25.48 4.46 -3.41
N PRO A 604 -26.41 3.52 -3.66
CA PRO A 604 -26.39 2.74 -4.89
C PRO A 604 -26.75 3.51 -6.14
N MET A 605 -27.33 4.72 -6.03
CA MET A 605 -27.76 5.50 -7.18
C MET A 605 -27.50 6.98 -6.95
N GLU A 606 -26.83 7.63 -7.90
CA GLU A 606 -26.56 9.07 -7.95
C GLU A 606 -27.59 9.81 -8.83
N PRO A 607 -27.78 11.13 -8.68
CA PRO A 607 -28.75 11.86 -9.48
C PRO A 607 -28.32 11.91 -10.97
N PRO A 608 -29.28 12.19 -11.87
CA PRO A 608 -28.96 12.44 -13.28
C PRO A 608 -27.90 13.53 -13.42
N ARG A 609 -27.12 13.46 -14.52
CA ARG A 609 -25.97 14.36 -14.84
C ARG A 609 -24.65 14.02 -14.13
N ASN A 610 -24.59 12.93 -13.38
CA ASN A 610 -23.31 12.36 -12.97
C ASN A 610 -22.44 12.00 -14.21
N PRO A 611 -21.15 12.37 -14.26
CA PRO A 611 -20.24 12.00 -15.36
C PRO A 611 -19.92 10.50 -15.45
N TYR A 612 -20.26 9.71 -14.42
CA TYR A 612 -20.04 8.27 -14.31
C TYR A 612 -21.35 7.47 -14.41
N PRO A 613 -21.29 6.11 -14.49
CA PRO A 613 -22.49 5.28 -14.40
C PRO A 613 -23.27 5.63 -13.13
N GLN A 614 -24.60 5.76 -13.25
CA GLN A 614 -25.44 6.25 -12.14
C GLN A 614 -25.60 5.27 -10.99
N TYR A 615 -25.00 4.08 -11.05
CA TYR A 615 -25.21 3.00 -10.07
C TYR A 615 -23.91 2.48 -9.47
N GLU A 616 -23.93 2.23 -8.16
CA GLU A 616 -22.87 1.53 -7.41
C GLU A 616 -23.49 0.49 -6.46
N HIS A 617 -23.64 -0.75 -6.95
CA HIS A 617 -24.34 -1.80 -6.18
C HIS A 617 -23.59 -2.29 -4.93
N ALA A 618 -22.34 -1.88 -4.72
CA ALA A 618 -21.47 -2.35 -3.65
C ALA A 618 -21.13 -1.26 -2.61
N SER A 619 -21.93 -0.19 -2.48
CA SER A 619 -21.69 0.89 -1.49
C SER A 619 -21.38 0.39 -0.08
N LYS A 620 -22.11 -0.65 0.39
CA LYS A 620 -21.86 -1.28 1.70
C LYS A 620 -20.44 -1.84 1.79
N LEU A 621 -20.04 -2.62 0.79
CA LEU A 621 -18.71 -3.22 0.73
C LEU A 621 -17.63 -2.15 0.64
N LEU A 622 -17.80 -1.14 -0.21
CA LEU A 622 -16.82 -0.05 -0.36
C LEU A 622 -16.64 0.75 0.94
N SER A 623 -17.73 1.04 1.67
CA SER A 623 -17.67 1.68 2.99
C SER A 623 -16.87 0.85 4.00
N ILE A 624 -17.03 -0.48 3.98
CA ILE A 624 -16.32 -1.40 4.87
C ILE A 624 -14.83 -1.46 4.50
N ILE A 625 -14.50 -1.66 3.23
CA ILE A 625 -13.10 -1.73 2.78
C ILE A 625 -12.40 -0.39 3.04
N SER A 626 -13.08 0.75 2.87
CA SER A 626 -12.55 2.06 3.23
C SER A 626 -12.17 2.10 4.72
N THR A 627 -13.10 1.71 5.59
CA THR A 627 -12.88 1.70 7.05
C THR A 627 -11.76 0.74 7.46
N TYR A 628 -11.70 -0.43 6.83
CA TYR A 628 -10.69 -1.45 7.11
C TYR A 628 -9.36 -1.23 6.40
N SER A 629 -9.23 -0.18 5.58
CA SER A 629 -7.96 0.16 4.93
C SER A 629 -6.94 0.78 5.88
N THR A 630 -7.39 1.32 7.02
CA THR A 630 -6.61 2.16 7.97
C THR A 630 -6.14 3.51 7.41
N GLY A 631 -6.34 3.76 6.12
CA GLY A 631 -6.22 5.06 5.48
C GLY A 631 -7.47 5.94 5.65
N PRO A 632 -7.56 7.04 4.88
CA PRO A 632 -8.74 7.91 4.88
C PRO A 632 -10.02 7.17 4.52
N VAL A 633 -11.13 7.64 5.09
CA VAL A 633 -12.48 7.22 4.73
C VAL A 633 -13.18 8.42 4.11
N ALA A 634 -13.44 8.34 2.80
CA ALA A 634 -13.89 9.49 2.01
C ALA A 634 -15.12 9.17 1.13
N PRO A 635 -16.36 9.34 1.63
CA PRO A 635 -17.53 9.40 0.77
C PRO A 635 -17.39 10.48 -0.32
N SER A 636 -18.05 10.26 -1.45
CA SER A 636 -17.90 11.12 -2.64
C SER A 636 -19.18 11.31 -3.45
N ASP A 637 -20.33 11.03 -2.82
CA ASP A 637 -21.69 11.15 -3.37
C ASP A 637 -22.09 12.60 -3.61
N TYR A 638 -23.08 12.86 -4.46
CA TYR A 638 -23.73 14.17 -4.48
C TYR A 638 -24.25 14.54 -3.08
N LYS A 639 -24.14 15.83 -2.72
CA LYS A 639 -24.43 16.31 -1.34
C LYS A 639 -25.79 15.85 -0.80
N GLU A 640 -26.83 15.78 -1.64
CA GLU A 640 -28.19 15.38 -1.23
C GLU A 640 -28.44 13.86 -1.21
N PHE A 641 -27.45 13.07 -1.63
CA PHE A 641 -27.54 11.61 -1.80
C PHE A 641 -26.62 10.85 -0.83
N LEU A 642 -25.87 11.55 0.01
CA LEU A 642 -25.06 10.96 1.08
C LEU A 642 -25.92 10.12 2.03
N ASN A 643 -25.61 8.83 2.12
CA ASN A 643 -26.22 7.90 3.06
C ASN A 643 -25.53 8.02 4.44
N VAL A 644 -26.02 8.97 5.25
CA VAL A 644 -25.50 9.23 6.60
C VAL A 644 -25.42 7.97 7.45
N ASN A 645 -26.45 7.12 7.41
CA ASN A 645 -26.50 5.91 8.23
C ASN A 645 -25.37 4.94 7.88
N LEU A 646 -25.07 4.77 6.58
CA LEU A 646 -23.96 3.94 6.13
C LEU A 646 -22.61 4.56 6.49
N ILE A 647 -22.43 5.85 6.22
CA ILE A 647 -21.15 6.55 6.46
C ILE A 647 -20.81 6.55 7.96
N MET A 648 -21.80 6.83 8.83
CA MET A 648 -21.61 6.87 10.29
C MET A 648 -21.28 5.50 10.92
N LYS A 649 -21.31 4.39 10.16
CA LYS A 649 -20.76 3.11 10.63
C LYS A 649 -19.24 3.10 10.70
N SER A 650 -18.57 4.02 10.01
CA SER A 650 -17.11 4.13 9.94
C SER A 650 -16.49 5.03 11.01
N CYS A 651 -17.27 5.86 11.72
CA CYS A 651 -16.77 6.89 12.62
C CYS A 651 -17.67 7.13 13.84
N THR A 652 -17.14 7.81 14.86
CA THR A 652 -17.88 8.38 16.00
C THR A 652 -18.74 9.56 15.58
N GLN A 653 -19.61 10.05 16.48
CA GLN A 653 -20.46 11.22 16.22
C GLN A 653 -19.70 12.50 15.85
N ASP A 654 -18.45 12.65 16.28
CA ASP A 654 -17.58 13.80 15.93
C ASP A 654 -16.69 13.58 14.71
N GLY A 655 -16.79 12.41 14.08
CA GLY A 655 -16.11 12.07 12.83
C GLY A 655 -14.77 11.36 12.99
N THR A 656 -14.38 11.00 14.21
CA THR A 656 -13.18 10.17 14.44
C THR A 656 -13.38 8.80 13.81
N ILE A 657 -12.49 8.42 12.89
CA ILE A 657 -12.59 7.14 12.17
C ILE A 657 -12.36 6.00 13.16
N LEU A 658 -13.29 5.05 13.20
CA LEU A 658 -13.16 3.82 13.97
C LEU A 658 -12.46 2.78 13.10
N LYS A 659 -11.14 2.96 12.93
CA LYS A 659 -10.28 2.03 12.18
C LYS A 659 -9.83 0.85 13.07
N PRO A 660 -9.55 -0.32 12.46
CA PRO A 660 -8.83 -1.38 13.15
C PRO A 660 -7.34 -1.02 13.33
N ASP A 661 -6.58 -1.87 14.04
CA ASP A 661 -5.14 -1.66 14.28
C ASP A 661 -4.25 -1.95 13.06
N VAL A 662 -4.73 -2.82 12.17
CA VAL A 662 -4.02 -3.29 10.97
C VAL A 662 -5.00 -3.30 9.80
N PRO A 663 -4.59 -3.08 8.55
CA PRO A 663 -5.54 -3.10 7.45
C PRO A 663 -6.09 -4.50 7.18
N ALA A 664 -7.26 -4.57 6.55
CA ALA A 664 -7.77 -5.82 6.02
C ALA A 664 -6.87 -6.30 4.86
N VAL A 665 -6.33 -7.49 5.02
CA VAL A 665 -5.53 -8.17 3.98
C VAL A 665 -6.05 -9.60 3.79
N ARG A 666 -5.73 -10.23 2.65
CA ARG A 666 -6.14 -11.65 2.41
C ARG A 666 -5.68 -12.54 3.56
N THR A 667 -6.54 -13.48 3.96
CA THR A 667 -6.17 -14.49 4.96
C THR A 667 -5.09 -15.41 4.37
N ASP A 668 -4.22 -15.96 5.22
CA ASP A 668 -3.23 -16.94 4.78
C ASP A 668 -3.89 -18.15 4.12
N THR A 669 -5.03 -18.61 4.65
CA THR A 669 -5.84 -19.67 4.04
C THR A 669 -6.25 -19.35 2.62
N THR A 670 -6.59 -18.09 2.32
CA THR A 670 -6.93 -17.63 0.96
C THR A 670 -5.69 -17.64 0.05
N LEU A 671 -4.54 -17.18 0.54
CA LEU A 671 -3.30 -17.16 -0.24
C LEU A 671 -2.78 -18.57 -0.54
N LEU A 672 -2.84 -19.47 0.44
CA LEU A 672 -2.49 -20.88 0.26
C LEU A 672 -3.40 -21.56 -0.76
N ALA A 673 -4.72 -21.33 -0.67
CA ALA A 673 -5.69 -21.86 -1.62
C ALA A 673 -5.42 -21.36 -3.06
N GLN A 674 -5.14 -20.06 -3.22
CA GLN A 674 -4.78 -19.46 -4.52
C GLN A 674 -3.47 -20.01 -5.07
N ALA A 675 -2.50 -20.28 -4.20
CA ALA A 675 -1.25 -20.94 -4.55
C ALA A 675 -1.39 -22.46 -4.77
N LYS A 676 -2.63 -23.01 -4.74
CA LYS A 676 -2.94 -24.44 -4.87
C LYS A 676 -2.23 -25.31 -3.82
N LEU A 677 -1.91 -24.73 -2.67
CA LEU A 677 -1.34 -25.45 -1.52
C LEU A 677 -2.46 -26.01 -0.63
N PRO A 678 -2.20 -27.08 0.13
CA PRO A 678 -3.26 -27.71 0.91
C PRO A 678 -3.78 -26.76 2.00
N VAL A 679 -5.10 -26.65 2.05
CA VAL A 679 -5.88 -25.86 3.03
C VAL A 679 -6.99 -26.73 3.59
N ALA A 680 -7.37 -26.52 4.86
CA ALA A 680 -8.41 -27.29 5.53
C ALA A 680 -9.83 -26.98 5.01
N SER A 681 -10.01 -25.78 4.47
CA SER A 681 -11.26 -25.23 3.99
C SER A 681 -11.25 -25.08 2.47
N GLY A 682 -12.41 -25.17 1.82
CA GLY A 682 -12.56 -25.21 0.35
C GLY A 682 -11.98 -24.00 -0.41
N GLN A 683 -12.25 -23.91 -1.71
CA GLN A 683 -11.76 -22.79 -2.53
C GLN A 683 -12.24 -21.43 -1.98
N ARG A 684 -11.35 -20.44 -1.94
CA ARG A 684 -11.59 -19.08 -1.41
C ARG A 684 -10.86 -18.06 -2.29
N TYR A 685 -11.45 -16.88 -2.48
CA TYR A 685 -10.85 -15.85 -3.36
C TYR A 685 -10.65 -14.48 -2.69
N GLN A 686 -11.71 -13.75 -2.29
CA GLN A 686 -11.57 -12.46 -1.59
C GLN A 686 -12.09 -12.58 -0.15
N VAL A 687 -11.36 -13.34 0.67
CA VAL A 687 -11.56 -13.36 2.12
C VAL A 687 -10.43 -12.58 2.76
N TRP A 688 -10.78 -11.49 3.44
CA TRP A 688 -9.85 -10.58 4.11
C TRP A 688 -10.08 -10.58 5.60
N SER A 689 -9.02 -10.39 6.38
CA SER A 689 -9.12 -10.23 7.83
C SER A 689 -8.31 -9.03 8.34
N THR A 690 -8.88 -8.36 9.34
CA THR A 690 -8.27 -7.27 10.11
C THR A 690 -8.47 -7.51 11.60
N ARG A 691 -7.76 -6.78 12.46
CA ARG A 691 -7.82 -6.93 13.92
C ARG A 691 -7.80 -5.59 14.66
N THR A 692 -8.46 -5.58 15.81
CA THR A 692 -8.17 -4.67 16.93
C THR A 692 -7.66 -5.47 18.12
N THR A 693 -6.62 -4.99 18.80
CA THR A 693 -6.08 -5.59 20.03
C THR A 693 -6.29 -4.66 21.21
N LEU A 694 -6.90 -5.12 22.30
CA LEU A 694 -7.09 -4.33 23.51
C LEU A 694 -6.72 -5.15 24.75
N SER A 695 -5.83 -4.62 25.60
CA SER A 695 -5.39 -5.27 26.86
C SER A 695 -4.92 -6.74 26.74
N GLY A 696 -4.38 -7.13 25.58
CA GLY A 696 -3.94 -8.50 25.29
C GLY A 696 -5.02 -9.44 24.73
N TYR A 697 -6.19 -8.90 24.38
CA TYR A 697 -7.27 -9.59 23.66
C TYR A 697 -7.35 -9.12 22.21
N SER A 698 -7.86 -9.97 21.32
CA SER A 698 -7.90 -9.73 19.87
C SER A 698 -9.32 -9.88 19.32
N TRP A 699 -9.85 -8.83 18.70
CA TRP A 699 -11.08 -8.86 17.91
C TRP A 699 -10.72 -8.96 16.44
N THR A 700 -11.21 -9.98 15.76
CA THR A 700 -10.99 -10.14 14.32
C THR A 700 -12.24 -9.75 13.56
N TYR A 701 -12.08 -9.04 12.45
CA TYR A 701 -13.15 -8.80 11.48
C TYR A 701 -12.80 -9.47 10.16
N ILE A 702 -13.76 -10.21 9.61
CA ILE A 702 -13.62 -10.93 8.35
C ILE A 702 -14.56 -10.31 7.32
N VAL A 703 -14.04 -10.09 6.11
CA VAL A 703 -14.84 -9.73 4.93
C VAL A 703 -14.73 -10.87 3.94
N ALA A 704 -15.86 -11.46 3.55
CA ALA A 704 -15.96 -12.44 2.48
C ALA A 704 -16.70 -11.82 1.29
N ALA A 705 -15.98 -11.61 0.21
CA ALA A 705 -16.50 -11.21 -1.09
C ALA A 705 -16.02 -12.18 -2.17
N ASN A 706 -16.77 -12.28 -3.27
CA ASN A 706 -16.41 -13.08 -4.45
C ASN A 706 -15.87 -14.48 -4.10
N SER A 707 -16.48 -15.20 -3.16
CA SER A 707 -15.99 -16.50 -2.67
C SER A 707 -17.08 -17.56 -2.73
N THR A 708 -16.70 -18.83 -2.94
CA THR A 708 -17.62 -19.95 -2.72
C THR A 708 -17.93 -20.09 -1.24
N ALA A 709 -18.92 -20.93 -0.89
CA ALA A 709 -19.23 -21.21 0.51
C ALA A 709 -18.06 -21.92 1.22
N PHE A 710 -17.85 -21.58 2.49
CA PHE A 710 -16.84 -22.18 3.37
C PHE A 710 -17.20 -21.94 4.84
N ASP A 711 -16.53 -22.63 5.76
CA ASP A 711 -16.66 -22.37 7.19
C ASP A 711 -15.46 -21.58 7.72
N LEU A 712 -15.71 -20.59 8.59
CA LEU A 712 -14.65 -19.88 9.31
C LEU A 712 -14.11 -20.76 10.43
N THR A 713 -12.78 -20.82 10.53
CA THR A 713 -12.08 -21.61 11.54
C THR A 713 -11.09 -20.74 12.32
N LEU A 714 -10.39 -21.36 13.27
CA LEU A 714 -9.29 -20.72 13.98
C LEU A 714 -8.13 -20.31 13.03
N ASP A 715 -8.06 -20.89 11.82
CA ASP A 715 -7.05 -20.54 10.81
C ASP A 715 -7.35 -19.21 10.10
N ASP A 716 -8.53 -18.63 10.33
CA ASP A 716 -8.97 -17.39 9.69
C ASP A 716 -8.84 -16.15 10.59
N ILE A 717 -8.61 -16.36 11.89
CA ILE A 717 -8.52 -15.29 12.88
C ILE A 717 -7.09 -14.98 13.28
N TYR A 718 -6.84 -13.90 13.99
CA TYR A 718 -5.50 -13.64 14.54
C TYR A 718 -5.23 -14.51 15.78
N PRO A 719 -3.95 -14.83 16.09
CA PRO A 719 -3.60 -15.65 17.25
C PRO A 719 -4.21 -15.13 18.56
N SER A 720 -4.73 -16.04 19.37
CA SER A 720 -5.28 -15.78 20.71
C SER A 720 -4.20 -15.83 21.78
N THR A 721 -4.49 -15.25 22.94
CA THR A 721 -3.63 -15.34 24.13
C THR A 721 -4.18 -16.38 25.11
N SER A 722 -3.40 -16.76 26.11
CA SER A 722 -3.85 -17.63 27.22
C SER A 722 -5.02 -17.04 28.01
N LYS A 723 -5.31 -15.75 27.84
CA LYS A 723 -6.47 -15.07 28.45
C LYS A 723 -7.79 -15.38 27.76
N THR A 724 -7.77 -16.03 26.59
CA THR A 724 -8.96 -16.33 25.78
C THR A 724 -9.42 -17.76 26.04
N GLY A 725 -10.64 -17.93 26.56
CA GLY A 725 -11.27 -19.24 26.80
C GLY A 725 -12.01 -19.82 25.57
N GLY A 726 -12.19 -19.02 24.53
CA GLY A 726 -12.92 -19.38 23.31
C GLY A 726 -13.26 -18.14 22.49
N HIS A 727 -14.14 -18.26 21.49
CA HIS A 727 -14.59 -17.11 20.71
C HIS A 727 -16.08 -17.19 20.43
N VAL A 728 -16.67 -16.03 20.16
CA VAL A 728 -18.02 -15.90 19.60
C VAL A 728 -17.95 -15.11 18.30
N ALA A 729 -18.75 -15.52 17.32
CA ALA A 729 -18.88 -14.82 16.05
C ALA A 729 -20.27 -14.19 15.91
N TRP A 730 -20.37 -13.10 15.16
CA TRP A 730 -21.63 -12.51 14.73
C TRP A 730 -21.49 -11.92 13.33
N ALA A 731 -22.61 -11.74 12.63
CA ALA A 731 -22.63 -11.09 11.33
C ALA A 731 -22.91 -9.58 11.48
N LEU A 732 -22.09 -8.72 10.87
CA LEU A 732 -22.23 -7.26 10.86
C LEU A 732 -23.08 -6.77 9.69
N ASP A 733 -23.29 -7.61 8.69
CA ASP A 733 -24.04 -7.31 7.47
C ASP A 733 -25.52 -7.69 7.58
N GLN A 734 -26.01 -8.05 8.77
CA GLN A 734 -27.43 -8.30 9.00
C GLN A 734 -28.24 -7.06 8.59
N ASP A 735 -29.04 -7.22 7.54
CA ASP A 735 -29.87 -6.17 6.99
C ASP A 735 -30.84 -5.65 8.06
N MET A 736 -30.54 -4.46 8.60
CA MET A 736 -31.54 -3.60 9.26
C MET A 736 -32.53 -3.01 8.24
N THR A 737 -32.41 -3.36 6.95
CA THR A 737 -33.12 -2.76 5.81
C THR A 737 -34.51 -3.34 5.56
N THR A 738 -34.99 -4.32 6.35
CA THR A 738 -36.34 -4.91 6.17
C THR A 738 -37.44 -4.37 7.11
N SER A 739 -37.23 -3.28 7.86
CA SER A 739 -38.30 -2.72 8.73
C SER A 739 -38.68 -1.26 8.49
N LEU A 740 -38.70 -0.81 7.23
CA LEU A 740 -39.45 0.40 6.87
C LEU A 740 -40.87 0.11 6.35
N SER A 741 -41.30 -1.15 6.31
CA SER A 741 -42.72 -1.49 6.25
C SER A 741 -43.29 -1.55 7.67
N SER A 742 -44.17 -0.61 7.97
CA SER A 742 -45.00 -0.58 9.17
C SER A 742 -45.58 -1.97 9.52
N HIS A 743 -45.37 -2.42 10.76
CA HIS A 743 -46.02 -3.54 11.45
C HIS A 743 -45.29 -4.90 11.58
N SER A 744 -44.00 -4.99 11.29
CA SER A 744 -43.17 -6.08 11.83
C SER A 744 -41.86 -5.49 12.36
N GLN A 745 -41.65 -5.60 13.68
CA GLN A 745 -40.37 -5.26 14.32
C GLN A 745 -39.26 -6.04 13.58
N PRO A 746 -38.18 -5.38 13.12
CA PRO A 746 -36.97 -6.13 12.77
C PRO A 746 -36.58 -6.90 14.03
N SER A 747 -36.12 -8.14 13.91
CA SER A 747 -35.58 -8.82 15.09
C SER A 747 -34.33 -8.04 15.54
N SER A 748 -34.52 -7.12 16.48
CA SER A 748 -33.50 -6.23 17.07
C SER A 748 -32.49 -6.98 17.95
N ALA A 749 -32.39 -8.30 17.80
CA ALA A 749 -31.56 -9.18 18.61
C ALA A 749 -30.34 -9.61 17.81
N LEU A 750 -29.15 -9.22 18.28
CA LEU A 750 -27.88 -9.72 17.77
C LEU A 750 -27.86 -11.25 17.85
N LYS A 751 -27.62 -11.91 16.72
CA LYS A 751 -27.50 -13.36 16.67
C LYS A 751 -26.03 -13.78 16.79
N ILE A 752 -25.72 -14.52 17.86
CA ILE A 752 -24.43 -15.21 18.00
C ILE A 752 -24.40 -16.43 17.09
N LEU A 753 -23.26 -16.63 16.43
CA LEU A 753 -22.98 -17.73 15.52
C LEU A 753 -21.98 -18.70 16.17
N PRO A 754 -22.05 -20.00 15.84
CA PRO A 754 -21.08 -20.98 16.32
C PRO A 754 -19.68 -20.63 15.82
N PHE A 755 -18.66 -20.76 16.67
CA PHE A 755 -17.26 -20.64 16.28
C PHE A 755 -16.38 -21.59 17.13
N PRO A 756 -15.44 -22.35 16.53
CA PRO A 756 -15.17 -22.46 15.09
C PRO A 756 -16.36 -23.06 14.32
N ASP A 757 -16.26 -23.09 13.00
CA ASP A 757 -17.27 -23.62 12.07
C ASP A 757 -18.46 -22.68 11.83
N THR A 758 -18.19 -21.37 11.71
CA THR A 758 -19.20 -20.40 11.28
C THR A 758 -19.42 -20.53 9.76
N PRO A 759 -20.62 -20.89 9.28
CA PRO A 759 -20.86 -21.02 7.84
C PRO A 759 -20.89 -19.65 7.15
N VAL A 760 -20.09 -19.53 6.10
CA VAL A 760 -20.06 -18.40 5.17
C VAL A 760 -20.71 -18.83 3.86
N PRO A 761 -21.85 -18.24 3.47
CA PRO A 761 -22.49 -18.52 2.19
C PRO A 761 -21.64 -18.06 1.00
N VAL A 762 -22.07 -18.45 -0.21
CA VAL A 762 -21.50 -17.91 -1.45
C VAL A 762 -21.66 -16.39 -1.45
N SER A 763 -20.56 -15.69 -1.70
CA SER A 763 -20.49 -14.23 -1.70
C SER A 763 -20.08 -13.69 -3.06
N ASN A 764 -20.51 -12.47 -3.35
CA ASN A 764 -20.05 -11.68 -4.50
C ASN A 764 -19.87 -10.21 -4.09
N ARG A 765 -19.56 -9.34 -5.05
CA ARG A 765 -19.36 -7.90 -4.85
C ARG A 765 -20.55 -7.20 -4.18
N THR A 766 -21.78 -7.58 -4.49
CA THR A 766 -23.00 -6.92 -3.98
C THR A 766 -23.61 -7.65 -2.79
N ASN A 767 -23.42 -8.97 -2.72
CA ASN A 767 -23.79 -9.84 -1.60
C ASN A 767 -22.54 -10.33 -0.86
N CYS A 768 -21.84 -9.40 -0.21
CA CYS A 768 -20.69 -9.69 0.65
C CYS A 768 -21.13 -9.98 2.09
N HIS A 769 -20.37 -10.82 2.80
CA HIS A 769 -20.62 -11.18 4.19
C HIS A 769 -19.52 -10.67 5.11
N ILE A 770 -19.89 -10.14 6.28
CA ILE A 770 -18.95 -9.53 7.22
C ILE A 770 -19.20 -10.09 8.61
N TYR A 771 -18.12 -10.57 9.23
CA TYR A 771 -18.18 -11.21 10.53
C TYR A 771 -17.26 -10.52 11.52
N GLY A 772 -17.73 -10.36 12.74
CA GLY A 772 -16.95 -9.96 13.88
C GLY A 772 -16.73 -11.18 14.76
N ILE A 773 -15.53 -11.33 15.28
CA ILE A 773 -15.14 -12.45 16.13
C ILE A 773 -14.48 -11.86 17.37
N ALA A 774 -15.11 -12.08 18.52
CA ALA A 774 -14.66 -11.59 19.81
C ALA A 774 -14.12 -12.73 20.66
N PRO A 775 -13.08 -12.48 21.47
CA PRO A 775 -12.60 -13.45 22.43
C PRO A 775 -13.58 -13.57 23.59
N ILE A 776 -13.80 -14.79 24.05
CA ILE A 776 -14.43 -15.08 25.34
C ILE A 776 -13.33 -14.98 26.39
N PHE A 777 -13.54 -14.13 27.39
CA PHE A 777 -12.61 -13.96 28.49
C PHE A 777 -12.55 -15.23 29.34
N HIS A 778 -11.34 -15.78 29.51
CA HIS A 778 -11.11 -17.04 30.21
C HIS A 778 -11.69 -17.05 31.63
N ASP A 779 -11.49 -15.96 32.37
CA ASP A 779 -11.74 -15.92 33.83
C ASP A 779 -13.23 -15.86 34.21
N ASN A 780 -14.08 -15.32 33.34
CA ASN A 780 -15.49 -15.08 33.65
C ASN A 780 -16.47 -15.46 32.52
N SER A 781 -15.96 -15.90 31.36
CA SER A 781 -16.74 -16.31 30.19
C SER A 781 -17.57 -15.22 29.49
N TRP A 782 -17.38 -13.95 29.83
CA TRP A 782 -17.97 -12.83 29.07
C TRP A 782 -17.27 -12.65 27.73
N ALA A 783 -17.98 -12.11 26.74
CA ALA A 783 -17.34 -11.52 25.56
C ALA A 783 -17.85 -10.09 25.32
N PHE A 784 -16.94 -9.16 25.09
CA PHE A 784 -17.28 -7.79 24.70
C PHE A 784 -17.40 -7.72 23.17
N LEU A 785 -18.57 -7.36 22.64
CA LEU A 785 -18.83 -7.30 21.20
C LEU A 785 -18.80 -5.86 20.64
N GLY A 786 -18.64 -4.87 21.52
CA GLY A 786 -18.59 -3.46 21.16
C GLY A 786 -19.87 -2.98 20.49
N GLU A 787 -19.73 -2.10 19.50
CA GLU A 787 -20.82 -1.52 18.72
C GLU A 787 -21.29 -2.43 17.57
N ALA A 788 -21.52 -3.71 17.88
CA ALA A 788 -21.70 -4.83 16.93
C ALA A 788 -22.70 -4.61 15.77
N LEU A 789 -23.75 -3.81 15.98
CA LEU A 789 -24.77 -3.50 14.98
C LEU A 789 -24.65 -2.10 14.36
N THR A 790 -23.94 -1.18 15.03
CA THR A 790 -23.91 0.24 14.68
C THR A 790 -22.62 0.67 14.01
N LYS A 791 -21.51 -0.08 14.15
CA LYS A 791 -20.20 0.27 13.57
C LYS A 791 -19.58 -0.91 12.80
N TRP A 792 -18.73 -0.59 11.82
CA TRP A 792 -17.95 -1.60 11.09
C TRP A 792 -16.85 -2.19 11.94
N THR A 793 -15.99 -1.36 12.52
CA THR A 793 -15.06 -1.80 13.55
C THR A 793 -15.74 -1.66 14.91
N ALA A 794 -16.51 -2.69 15.29
CA ALA A 794 -17.33 -2.68 16.51
C ALA A 794 -16.53 -2.39 17.79
N VAL A 795 -15.26 -2.81 17.84
CA VAL A 795 -14.26 -2.53 18.86
C VAL A 795 -13.04 -1.95 18.17
N SER A 796 -12.82 -0.64 18.34
CA SER A 796 -11.68 0.13 17.85
C SER A 796 -10.96 0.80 19.02
N LYS A 797 -9.63 0.95 18.94
CA LYS A 797 -8.85 1.72 19.93
C LYS A 797 -9.17 3.22 19.95
N ASN A 798 -9.76 3.73 18.86
CA ASN A 798 -10.25 5.10 18.81
C ASN A 798 -11.57 5.29 19.58
N ARG A 799 -12.12 4.21 20.15
CA ARG A 799 -13.38 4.18 20.90
C ARG A 799 -13.23 3.57 22.28
N PHE A 800 -12.39 2.55 22.41
CA PHE A 800 -12.28 1.76 23.63
C PHE A 800 -10.84 1.64 24.10
N SER A 801 -10.64 1.81 25.40
CA SER A 801 -9.36 1.76 26.08
C SER A 801 -9.51 1.05 27.43
N ASN A 802 -8.37 0.74 28.07
CA ASN A 802 -8.29 0.23 29.45
C ASN A 802 -9.27 -0.92 29.79
N LEU A 803 -9.36 -1.96 28.94
CA LEU A 803 -10.15 -3.15 29.26
C LEU A 803 -9.50 -3.92 30.42
N GLN A 804 -10.24 -4.11 31.50
CA GLN A 804 -9.84 -4.88 32.67
C GLN A 804 -10.83 -6.03 32.87
N VAL A 805 -10.33 -7.24 33.06
CA VAL A 805 -11.12 -8.46 33.22
C VAL A 805 -10.76 -9.09 34.55
N ASP A 806 -11.77 -9.46 35.34
CA ASP A 806 -11.63 -10.20 36.58
C ASP A 806 -12.63 -11.38 36.65
N LEU A 807 -12.72 -12.04 37.80
CA LEU A 807 -13.58 -13.22 38.00
C LEU A 807 -15.08 -12.89 38.03
N GLU A 808 -15.45 -11.64 38.34
CA GLU A 808 -16.85 -11.18 38.46
C GLU A 808 -17.35 -10.55 37.16
N GLY A 809 -16.48 -9.96 36.36
CA GLY A 809 -16.85 -9.31 35.11
C GLY A 809 -15.69 -8.59 34.45
N PHE A 810 -16.00 -7.53 33.73
CA PHE A 810 -14.99 -6.69 33.10
C PHE A 810 -15.42 -5.23 33.14
N SER A 811 -14.44 -4.33 33.07
CA SER A 811 -14.66 -2.90 32.86
C SER A 811 -13.88 -2.41 31.64
N ILE A 812 -14.39 -1.35 31.00
CA ILE A 812 -13.79 -0.77 29.80
C ILE A 812 -14.07 0.74 29.74
N GLU A 813 -13.07 1.50 29.33
CA GLU A 813 -13.21 2.92 29.05
C GLU A 813 -13.72 3.14 27.63
N ILE A 814 -14.61 4.11 27.49
CA ILE A 814 -15.29 4.45 26.24
C ILE A 814 -15.06 5.94 25.97
N GLU A 815 -14.61 6.26 24.77
CA GLU A 815 -14.34 7.61 24.29
C GLU A 815 -15.20 7.96 23.08
N GLY A 816 -15.53 9.24 22.91
CA GLY A 816 -16.36 9.70 21.80
C GLY A 816 -16.71 11.18 21.91
N ALA A 817 -17.72 11.60 21.17
CA ALA A 817 -18.16 12.98 21.22
C ALA A 817 -18.79 13.30 22.60
N PRO A 818 -18.69 14.56 23.07
CA PRO A 818 -19.38 14.99 24.28
C PRO A 818 -20.87 14.64 24.24
N LYS A 819 -21.35 13.91 25.26
CA LYS A 819 -22.73 13.44 25.35
C LYS A 819 -23.19 12.55 24.18
N GLU A 820 -22.27 11.86 23.50
CA GLU A 820 -22.64 10.81 22.56
C GLU A 820 -23.34 9.65 23.30
N THR A 821 -24.33 9.06 22.65
CA THR A 821 -24.95 7.80 23.10
C THR A 821 -24.30 6.65 22.33
N VAL A 822 -23.69 5.71 23.06
CA VAL A 822 -22.99 4.54 22.51
C VAL A 822 -23.83 3.29 22.75
N HIS A 823 -24.10 2.52 21.70
CA HIS A 823 -24.89 1.29 21.76
C HIS A 823 -23.96 0.07 21.69
N LEU A 824 -23.80 -0.60 22.82
CA LEU A 824 -22.90 -1.74 22.98
C LEU A 824 -23.67 -3.06 22.97
N TRP A 825 -22.95 -4.13 22.64
CA TRP A 825 -23.40 -5.50 22.77
C TRP A 825 -22.36 -6.31 23.53
N LEU A 826 -22.85 -7.17 24.42
CA LEU A 826 -22.07 -8.12 25.20
C LEU A 826 -22.59 -9.52 24.93
N ASN A 827 -21.77 -10.54 25.13
CA ASN A 827 -22.23 -11.90 25.30
C ASN A 827 -22.07 -12.31 26.76
N SER A 828 -23.19 -12.35 27.49
CA SER A 828 -23.28 -12.81 28.87
C SER A 828 -23.16 -14.35 28.93
N PRO A 829 -22.45 -14.91 29.92
CA PRO A 829 -22.38 -16.35 30.13
C PRO A 829 -23.75 -17.00 30.39
N SER A 830 -24.69 -16.27 30.99
CA SER A 830 -26.01 -16.78 31.41
C SER A 830 -27.13 -16.40 30.45
N GLU A 831 -27.10 -15.18 29.91
CA GLU A 831 -28.19 -14.60 29.13
C GLU A 831 -27.91 -14.55 27.62
N GLY A 832 -26.67 -14.81 27.19
CA GLY A 832 -26.26 -14.67 25.80
C GLY A 832 -26.14 -13.19 25.38
N PRO A 833 -26.52 -12.80 24.16
CA PRO A 833 -26.32 -11.44 23.66
C PRO A 833 -27.19 -10.41 24.42
N VAL A 834 -26.55 -9.44 25.08
CA VAL A 834 -27.21 -8.38 25.87
C VAL A 834 -26.90 -7.00 25.26
N PRO A 835 -27.91 -6.17 24.92
CA PRO A 835 -27.71 -4.80 24.50
C PRO A 835 -27.50 -3.87 25.70
N VAL A 836 -26.56 -2.94 25.58
CA VAL A 836 -26.27 -1.92 26.60
C VAL A 836 -26.22 -0.56 25.93
N THR A 837 -26.79 0.46 26.58
CA THR A 837 -26.67 1.85 26.13
C THR A 837 -25.86 2.63 27.14
N CYS A 838 -24.78 3.25 26.69
CA CYS A 838 -23.90 4.08 27.49
C CYS A 838 -24.00 5.53 27.04
N GLN A 839 -24.25 6.45 27.98
CA GLN A 839 -24.27 7.88 27.71
C GLN A 839 -22.93 8.49 28.14
N LEU A 840 -22.19 9.06 27.20
CA LEU A 840 -20.89 9.67 27.51
C LEU A 840 -21.06 10.97 28.30
N SER A 841 -20.04 11.29 29.11
CA SER A 841 -19.97 12.53 29.88
C SER A 841 -19.85 13.77 28.98
N SER A 842 -19.86 14.96 29.58
CA SER A 842 -19.54 16.21 28.87
C SER A 842 -18.09 16.27 28.37
N ALA A 843 -17.21 15.41 28.89
CA ALA A 843 -15.84 15.26 28.41
C ALA A 843 -15.73 14.23 27.26
N GLY A 844 -16.83 13.57 26.87
CA GLY A 844 -16.81 12.55 25.83
C GLY A 844 -16.29 11.19 26.31
N THR A 845 -16.37 10.91 27.61
CA THR A 845 -15.87 9.66 28.19
C THR A 845 -16.89 8.98 29.11
N ALA A 846 -16.80 7.65 29.22
CA ALA A 846 -17.52 6.86 30.20
C ALA A 846 -16.72 5.59 30.56
N VAL A 847 -17.06 4.98 31.70
CA VAL A 847 -16.59 3.63 32.07
C VAL A 847 -17.81 2.72 32.10
N PHE A 848 -17.76 1.63 31.35
CA PHE A 848 -18.74 0.55 31.46
C PHE A 848 -18.17 -0.57 32.34
N SER A 849 -19.02 -1.23 33.12
CA SER A 849 -18.64 -2.41 33.91
C SER A 849 -19.76 -3.45 33.85
N SER A 850 -19.41 -4.70 33.56
CA SER A 850 -20.31 -5.84 33.70
C SER A 850 -20.20 -6.43 35.11
N MET A 851 -21.27 -7.08 35.57
CA MET A 851 -21.27 -7.91 36.77
C MET A 851 -22.06 -9.19 36.46
N ARG A 852 -21.57 -10.32 36.97
CA ARG A 852 -22.13 -11.65 36.73
C ARG A 852 -23.53 -11.87 37.27
#